data_AF-A0A2N8MP24-F1
#
_entry.id   AF-A0A2N8MP24-F1
#
_cell.length_a   1.000
_cell.length_b   1.000
_cell.length_c   1.000
_cell.angle_alpha   90.00
_cell.angle_beta   90.00
_cell.angle_gamma   90.00
#
_symmetry.space_group_name_H-M   'P 1'
#
loop_
_entity.id
_entity.type
_entity.pdbx_description
1 polymer ?
#
loop_
_entity_poly.entity_id
_entity_poly.type
_entity_poly.pdbx_seq_one_letter_code
_entity_poly.pdbx_strand_id
1 'polypeptide(L)'
;MGRDHPAGVLRAETARAAESHGGLVLVTGEAGIGKTTLVTGAAEEAKRLGALVLNGSCWDSASAPGYWPWTQVVRGLRRSVEPGRWAAMADSELDVLLGEARGDGAADGFRLYDAVTSALVAASQERPVVVVLDDLHWADPASLRLLEFAAQHTWFERLLLIGTYRDVEVETTDHPLRSLMLPLLAKATSVTLTGLEPDEVSALMARTAGTEPDDALVSEVHRRTGGNPFFVEQTARLWHSGGSAETIAPGVADALQRRLSLLPRPVLDLLTTASVLGREFHRKLLAGVASAPVPQVDRLLDQAVAARLAVVQGQGRFAFAHDLVRETLYANLPEAERRKQHAAVVAAVREMPRSPDRIFPADLARHALLAGRELDPNLAVELLLAAAIDATGRMAAEEAATHYRRAMEVAEDRRRQAVIALELGAHLTRHHETDEGRHVLDEVSTLIHELDDDDLLARLALTLIRADHKGLRVDETILVLTEAHKRLCVREPGQEFTVQEMTQDLTAHIMMTARDDQDDSALLFGLWARHDAIWGPGSAAERERLTDELVVVGRRTSNPELEHYAASFKWVALLERGDPRYFEQYQEFVALASTGRAPSSQLASRIDQSIIATLQGRFAEAEALIQQVISCHEGDEHPHFGDLNQLQRWTRWCLEGRFDDLVGLHREIHDNGYAYGRLLEAITAAHRGDAAEAVRLTDLAADTKPYPRDLEALWLRCQAQTAAVSRDPERCEAARVLLEPYSGEWLVSLYGCEISGPVDLWLGRLDLAQERWADAVARLRDATLSADRLRTTAWAIEAKSWLAMALLGRSHEGDAITAATLLSEVDREATAIGMRQVVARVAELRDRTRVPAAPLAEFRRDEAVWTLHFDGVTAHLPDSKGLRDLHFLLGRPGSEVAAVRLLDPEGGEVVVAAKSLGGDAVLDDEAKARYRARLDELDDLIDTATGLGQDARAAAWDRERDALLAELRSAAGLGGRTRRLGDEAERARKTVTARIRDTLRKLDEQHPALAAHLRASVTTGSSCRYAPDGKVPWRL
;
A
#
# COMPACT_ATOMS: atom_id res chain seq x y z
N MET A 1 18.18 45.61 -8.37
CA MET A 1 17.92 44.17 -8.18
C MET A 1 17.08 44.03 -6.95
N GLY A 2 15.94 43.35 -7.09
CA GLY A 2 15.08 42.99 -5.97
C GLY A 2 14.45 44.10 -5.15
N ARG A 3 14.54 45.32 -5.66
CA ARG A 3 14.05 46.53 -5.00
C ARG A 3 13.18 47.34 -5.96
N ASP A 4 12.59 46.68 -6.95
CA ASP A 4 11.90 47.37 -8.04
C ASP A 4 10.64 48.08 -7.54
N HIS A 5 9.97 47.51 -6.53
CA HIS A 5 8.85 48.19 -5.87
C HIS A 5 9.33 49.39 -5.01
N PRO A 6 10.25 49.25 -4.02
CA PRO A 6 10.80 50.40 -3.28
C PRO A 6 11.42 51.48 -4.18
N ALA A 7 12.17 51.09 -5.19
CA ALA A 7 12.78 52.00 -6.16
C ALA A 7 11.73 52.64 -7.08
N GLY A 8 10.68 51.90 -7.43
CA GLY A 8 9.53 52.40 -8.18
C GLY A 8 8.75 53.46 -7.40
N VAL A 9 8.52 53.26 -6.10
CA VAL A 9 7.90 54.26 -5.22
C VAL A 9 8.76 55.53 -5.15
N LEU A 10 10.06 55.40 -4.89
CA LEU A 10 10.96 56.56 -4.88
C LEU A 10 11.02 57.27 -6.24
N ARG A 11 10.99 56.52 -7.35
CA ARG A 11 10.94 57.08 -8.71
C ARG A 11 9.64 57.82 -8.95
N ALA A 12 8.51 57.27 -8.52
CA ALA A 12 7.20 57.91 -8.62
C ALA A 12 7.16 59.21 -7.81
N GLU A 13 7.62 59.20 -6.57
CA GLU A 13 7.68 60.40 -5.71
C GLU A 13 8.64 61.46 -6.28
N THR A 14 9.76 61.04 -6.87
CA THR A 14 10.71 61.93 -7.56
C THR A 14 10.08 62.57 -8.80
N ALA A 15 9.36 61.80 -9.61
CA ALA A 15 8.64 62.31 -10.78
C ALA A 15 7.51 63.26 -10.38
N ARG A 16 6.76 62.91 -9.33
CA ARG A 16 5.68 63.74 -8.75
C ARG A 16 6.21 65.09 -8.27
N ALA A 17 7.35 65.09 -7.57
CA ALA A 17 8.03 66.32 -7.15
C ALA A 17 8.52 67.16 -8.34
N ALA A 18 8.94 66.53 -9.44
CA ALA A 18 9.32 67.27 -10.65
C ALA A 18 8.14 68.03 -11.29
N GLU A 19 6.92 67.52 -11.12
CA GLU A 19 5.63 68.07 -11.57
C GLU A 19 4.94 68.97 -10.52
N SER A 20 5.69 69.55 -9.58
CA SER A 20 5.22 70.50 -8.55
C SER A 20 4.32 69.92 -7.46
N HIS A 21 4.58 68.67 -7.08
CA HIS A 21 3.91 68.01 -5.97
C HIS A 21 4.97 67.39 -5.06
N GLY A 22 5.40 68.19 -4.09
CA GLY A 22 6.44 67.82 -3.13
C GLY A 22 6.01 66.69 -2.19
N GLY A 23 6.87 66.41 -1.21
CA GLY A 23 6.54 65.39 -0.23
C GLY A 23 7.69 64.99 0.67
N LEU A 24 7.38 64.11 1.61
CA LEU A 24 8.33 63.47 2.50
C LEU A 24 8.29 61.96 2.25
N VAL A 25 9.44 61.36 2.02
CA VAL A 25 9.61 59.90 1.95
C VAL A 25 10.50 59.46 3.10
N LEU A 26 10.06 58.48 3.88
CA LEU A 26 10.86 57.89 4.94
C LEU A 26 11.22 56.46 4.56
N VAL A 27 12.52 56.20 4.41
CA VAL A 27 13.06 54.86 4.11
C VAL A 27 13.54 54.22 5.40
N THR A 28 12.90 53.12 5.79
CA THR A 28 13.21 52.40 7.04
C THR A 28 13.64 50.96 6.78
N GLY A 29 14.42 50.41 7.71
CA GLY A 29 14.83 49.01 7.71
C GLY A 29 16.11 48.78 8.51
N GLU A 30 16.52 47.51 8.63
CA GLU A 30 17.68 47.13 9.46
C GLU A 30 19.02 47.69 8.94
N ALA A 31 20.05 47.62 9.79
CA ALA A 31 21.42 47.91 9.36
C ALA A 31 21.84 46.95 8.23
N GLY A 32 22.51 47.48 7.20
CA GLY A 32 22.96 46.69 6.05
C GLY A 32 21.88 46.29 5.05
N ILE A 33 20.60 46.66 5.26
CA ILE A 33 19.47 46.23 4.40
C ILE A 33 19.44 46.90 3.00
N GLY A 34 20.31 47.90 2.76
CA GLY A 34 20.43 48.59 1.47
C GLY A 34 19.74 49.95 1.36
N LYS A 35 19.37 50.61 2.48
CA LYS A 35 18.74 51.96 2.49
C LYS A 35 19.54 52.99 1.69
N THR A 36 20.82 53.16 2.02
CA THR A 36 21.71 54.12 1.35
C THR A 36 21.86 53.82 -0.14
N THR A 37 21.96 52.54 -0.52
CA THR A 37 22.01 52.13 -1.94
C THR A 37 20.75 52.53 -2.69
N LEU A 38 19.58 52.31 -2.10
CA LEU A 38 18.29 52.68 -2.69
C LEU A 38 18.17 54.19 -2.89
N VAL A 39 18.49 54.96 -1.85
CA VAL A 39 18.39 56.43 -1.89
C VAL A 39 19.42 57.03 -2.83
N THR A 40 20.62 56.46 -2.91
CA THR A 40 21.64 56.86 -3.89
C THR A 40 21.14 56.65 -5.32
N GLY A 41 20.49 55.52 -5.61
CA GLY A 41 19.87 55.27 -6.92
C GLY A 41 18.74 56.26 -7.25
N ALA A 42 17.90 56.60 -6.27
CA ALA A 42 16.86 57.62 -6.45
C ALA A 42 17.44 59.02 -6.69
N ALA A 43 18.52 59.37 -5.99
CA ALA A 43 19.25 60.62 -6.20
C ALA A 43 19.86 60.71 -7.60
N GLU A 44 20.43 59.63 -8.14
CA GLU A 44 20.94 59.61 -9.51
C GLU A 44 19.83 59.78 -10.55
N GLU A 45 18.68 59.15 -10.33
CA GLU A 45 17.51 59.32 -11.21
C GLU A 45 16.96 60.75 -11.15
N ALA A 46 16.85 61.34 -9.96
CA ALA A 46 16.46 62.74 -9.79
C ALA A 46 17.38 63.67 -10.58
N LYS A 47 18.70 63.44 -10.56
CA LYS A 47 19.66 64.21 -11.37
C LYS A 47 19.40 64.05 -12.87
N ARG A 48 19.06 62.85 -13.36
CA ARG A 48 18.69 62.62 -14.77
C ARG A 48 17.44 63.39 -15.18
N LEU A 49 16.50 63.59 -14.26
CA LEU A 49 15.30 64.41 -14.44
C LEU A 49 15.56 65.92 -14.26
N GLY A 50 16.81 66.34 -14.10
CA GLY A 50 17.20 67.74 -13.96
C GLY A 50 17.07 68.28 -12.52
N ALA A 51 16.79 67.44 -11.53
CA ALA A 51 16.68 67.89 -10.14
C ALA A 51 18.05 68.25 -9.53
N LEU A 52 18.06 69.21 -8.61
CA LEU A 52 19.19 69.50 -7.73
C LEU A 52 19.10 68.57 -6.52
N VAL A 53 20.15 67.77 -6.28
CA VAL A 53 20.19 66.84 -5.13
C VAL A 53 21.12 67.39 -4.04
N LEU A 54 20.60 67.51 -2.83
CA LEU A 54 21.29 68.00 -1.64
C LEU A 54 21.31 66.90 -0.58
N ASN A 55 22.46 66.67 0.06
CA ASN A 55 22.61 65.60 1.05
C ASN A 55 23.02 66.16 2.40
N GLY A 56 22.52 65.56 3.48
CA GLY A 56 22.99 65.74 4.85
C GLY A 56 22.99 64.41 5.60
N SER A 57 24.04 64.15 6.38
CA SER A 57 24.12 62.96 7.23
C SER A 57 24.07 63.35 8.70
N CYS A 58 23.30 62.59 9.49
CA CYS A 58 23.29 62.71 10.94
C CYS A 58 24.49 61.96 11.54
N TRP A 59 24.92 62.37 12.74
CA TRP A 59 26.15 61.82 13.35
C TRP A 59 25.93 61.53 14.83
N ASP A 60 26.27 60.32 15.27
CA ASP A 60 26.20 59.90 16.67
C ASP A 60 27.38 60.45 17.47
N SER A 61 27.27 61.73 17.84
CA SER A 61 28.16 62.34 18.80
C SER A 61 27.50 63.52 19.49
N ALA A 62 27.62 63.57 20.82
CA ALA A 62 27.23 64.74 21.62
C ALA A 62 28.00 66.04 21.27
N SER A 63 29.02 65.95 20.41
CA SER A 63 29.79 67.08 19.90
C SER A 63 29.34 67.60 18.53
N ALA A 64 28.35 66.95 17.89
CA ALA A 64 27.80 67.41 16.63
C ALA A 64 27.08 68.76 16.83
N PRO A 65 27.33 69.78 15.98
CA PRO A 65 26.61 71.05 16.04
C PRO A 65 25.10 70.84 15.85
N GLY A 66 24.26 71.62 16.54
CA GLY A 66 22.81 71.60 16.28
C GLY A 66 22.51 71.94 14.82
N TYR A 67 21.49 71.31 14.24
CA TYR A 67 21.12 71.47 12.82
C TYR A 67 22.16 70.97 11.80
N TRP A 68 23.14 70.17 12.22
CA TRP A 68 24.21 69.64 11.35
C TRP A 68 23.77 69.10 9.98
N PRO A 69 22.72 68.24 9.86
CA PRO A 69 22.24 67.80 8.55
C PRO A 69 21.79 68.95 7.65
N TRP A 70 21.15 69.97 8.21
CA TRP A 70 20.65 71.13 7.48
C TRP A 70 21.76 72.11 7.09
N THR A 71 22.80 72.28 7.92
CA THR A 71 24.00 73.03 7.54
C THR A 71 24.64 72.43 6.28
N GLN A 72 24.68 71.10 6.15
CA GLN A 72 25.21 70.42 4.96
C GLN A 72 24.35 70.68 3.71
N VAL A 73 23.02 70.61 3.86
CA VAL A 73 22.05 70.89 2.79
C VAL A 73 22.20 72.34 2.29
N VAL A 74 22.25 73.32 3.19
CA VAL A 74 22.38 74.75 2.83
C VAL A 74 23.75 75.04 2.19
N ARG A 75 24.84 74.42 2.65
CA ARG A 75 26.15 74.47 1.97
C ARG A 75 26.12 73.85 0.58
N GLY A 76 25.34 72.79 0.38
CA GLY A 76 25.09 72.19 -0.93
C GLY A 76 24.33 73.15 -1.86
N LEU A 77 23.28 73.79 -1.33
CA LEU A 77 22.46 74.75 -2.07
C LEU A 77 23.29 75.96 -2.51
N ARG A 78 24.05 76.58 -1.61
CA ARG A 78 24.92 77.74 -1.92
C ARG A 78 25.92 77.46 -3.04
N ARG A 79 26.47 76.24 -3.09
CA ARG A 79 27.42 75.84 -4.15
C ARG A 79 26.76 75.61 -5.50
N SER A 80 25.44 75.45 -5.53
CA SER A 80 24.68 75.04 -6.72
C SER A 80 23.88 76.19 -7.34
N VAL A 81 23.86 77.36 -6.71
CA VAL A 81 23.12 78.55 -7.14
C VAL A 81 24.11 79.67 -7.45
N GLU A 82 23.85 80.47 -8.48
CA GLU A 82 24.67 81.62 -8.86
C GLU A 82 24.79 82.64 -7.71
N PRO A 83 25.95 83.29 -7.50
CA PRO A 83 26.20 84.17 -6.34
C PRO A 83 25.17 85.29 -6.17
N GLY A 84 24.67 85.86 -7.28
CA GLY A 84 23.65 86.92 -7.25
C GLY A 84 22.26 86.42 -6.82
N ARG A 85 21.93 85.16 -7.09
CA ARG A 85 20.69 84.53 -6.62
C ARG A 85 20.81 84.02 -5.19
N TRP A 86 21.97 83.48 -4.83
CA TRP A 86 22.26 83.19 -3.42
C TRP A 86 22.10 84.45 -2.57
N ALA A 87 22.62 85.61 -3.01
CA ALA A 87 22.46 86.88 -2.29
C ALA A 87 21.00 87.34 -2.16
N ALA A 88 20.10 86.93 -3.07
CA ALA A 88 18.67 87.23 -3.00
C ALA A 88 17.90 86.26 -2.09
N MET A 89 18.46 85.08 -1.81
CA MET A 89 17.91 84.04 -0.94
C MET A 89 18.54 84.05 0.46
N ALA A 90 19.74 84.60 0.58
CA ALA A 90 20.51 84.67 1.80
C ALA A 90 19.83 85.62 2.79
N ASP A 91 19.42 85.05 3.91
CA ASP A 91 18.94 85.76 5.09
C ASP A 91 19.97 85.63 6.21
N SER A 92 19.99 86.60 7.12
CA SER A 92 20.74 86.59 8.36
C SER A 92 20.65 85.27 9.14
N GLU A 93 19.49 84.59 9.11
CA GLU A 93 19.30 83.28 9.77
C GLU A 93 20.07 82.14 9.07
N LEU A 94 20.24 82.18 7.74
CA LEU A 94 21.07 81.21 7.00
C LEU A 94 22.56 81.44 7.26
N ASP A 95 22.98 82.69 7.40
CA ASP A 95 24.37 83.03 7.78
C ASP A 95 24.69 82.55 9.20
N VAL A 96 23.71 82.58 10.11
CA VAL A 96 23.82 81.99 11.47
C VAL A 96 23.95 80.47 11.39
N LEU A 97 23.13 79.78 10.58
CA LEU A 97 23.21 78.32 10.39
C LEU A 97 24.55 77.86 9.77
N LEU A 98 25.15 78.69 8.92
CA LEU A 98 26.45 78.44 8.28
C LEU A 98 27.65 78.75 9.19
N GLY A 99 27.42 79.49 10.30
CA GLY A 99 28.46 79.96 11.22
C GLY A 99 29.21 81.21 10.72
N GLU A 100 28.61 81.97 9.80
CA GLU A 100 29.19 83.16 9.15
C GLU A 100 28.75 84.47 9.84
N ALA A 101 27.69 84.42 10.67
CA ALA A 101 27.24 85.50 11.54
C ALA A 101 27.13 85.02 13.00
N ARG A 102 27.34 85.93 13.96
CA ARG A 102 27.07 85.67 15.39
C ARG A 102 25.60 86.01 15.67
N GLY A 103 24.81 85.01 16.03
CA GLY A 103 23.45 85.23 16.52
C GLY A 103 23.45 85.82 17.93
N ASP A 104 22.74 86.94 18.13
CA ASP A 104 22.38 87.42 19.47
C ASP A 104 21.29 86.50 20.03
N GLY A 105 21.58 85.83 21.16
CA GLY A 105 20.67 85.09 22.06
C GLY A 105 19.33 84.54 21.51
N ALA A 106 19.19 83.20 21.53
CA ALA A 106 17.95 82.45 21.29
C ALA A 106 17.22 82.86 20.00
N ALA A 107 17.81 82.48 18.85
CA ALA A 107 17.10 82.52 17.56
C ALA A 107 15.73 81.84 17.72
N ASP A 108 14.68 82.57 17.35
CA ASP A 108 13.33 82.02 17.22
C ASP A 108 13.41 80.88 16.20
N GLY A 109 13.35 79.63 16.67
CA GLY A 109 13.54 78.44 15.83
C GLY A 109 12.66 78.48 14.58
N PHE A 110 11.49 79.11 14.68
CA PHE A 110 10.59 79.35 13.55
C PHE A 110 11.23 80.16 12.41
N ARG A 111 11.99 81.23 12.70
CA ARG A 111 12.64 82.06 11.67
C ARG A 111 13.71 81.30 10.92
N LEU A 112 14.50 80.51 11.62
CA LEU A 112 15.47 79.61 11.00
C LEU A 112 14.76 78.56 10.14
N TYR A 113 13.64 78.01 10.62
CA TYR A 113 12.88 77.01 9.86
C TYR A 113 12.30 77.60 8.58
N ASP A 114 11.75 78.80 8.67
CA ASP A 114 11.21 79.57 7.55
C ASP A 114 12.29 79.95 6.55
N ALA A 115 13.46 80.42 7.02
CA ALA A 115 14.58 80.79 6.15
C ALA A 115 15.14 79.61 5.35
N VAL A 116 15.36 78.45 6.01
CA VAL A 116 15.81 77.22 5.33
C VAL A 116 14.77 76.72 4.34
N THR A 117 13.50 76.71 4.73
CA THR A 117 12.40 76.24 3.86
C THR A 117 12.22 77.16 2.67
N SER A 118 12.18 78.48 2.88
CA SER A 118 12.06 79.50 1.83
C SER A 118 13.21 79.44 0.84
N ALA A 119 14.44 79.19 1.30
CA ALA A 119 15.58 78.99 0.42
C ALA A 119 15.43 77.73 -0.47
N LEU A 120 14.93 76.62 0.08
CA LEU A 120 14.67 75.41 -0.70
C LEU A 120 13.51 75.60 -1.69
N VAL A 121 12.47 76.32 -1.29
CA VAL A 121 11.32 76.66 -2.15
C VAL A 121 11.77 77.54 -3.31
N ALA A 122 12.52 78.61 -3.07
CA ALA A 122 13.10 79.44 -4.13
C ALA A 122 14.00 78.60 -5.07
N ALA A 123 14.81 77.70 -4.48
CA ALA A 123 15.48 76.58 -5.14
C ALA A 123 14.60 75.86 -6.19
N SER A 124 13.45 75.39 -5.71
CA SER A 124 12.54 74.50 -6.42
C SER A 124 11.82 75.17 -7.61
N GLN A 125 11.68 76.49 -7.59
CA GLN A 125 11.03 77.26 -8.66
C GLN A 125 11.83 77.21 -9.97
N GLU A 126 13.16 77.03 -9.90
CA GLU A 126 14.02 76.96 -11.09
C GLU A 126 14.10 75.54 -11.65
N ARG A 127 14.32 74.58 -10.76
CA ARG A 127 14.46 73.15 -11.06
C ARG A 127 14.01 72.34 -9.85
N PRO A 128 13.56 71.10 -10.02
CA PRO A 128 13.15 70.29 -8.88
C PRO A 128 14.30 70.13 -7.88
N VAL A 129 14.01 70.06 -6.59
CA VAL A 129 15.01 69.88 -5.52
C VAL A 129 14.70 68.59 -4.76
N VAL A 130 15.72 67.78 -4.51
CA VAL A 130 15.63 66.58 -3.67
C VAL A 130 16.63 66.72 -2.53
N VAL A 131 16.15 66.66 -1.29
CA VAL A 131 16.98 66.67 -0.08
C VAL A 131 17.01 65.29 0.53
N VAL A 132 18.19 64.71 0.71
CA VAL A 132 18.40 63.43 1.37
C VAL A 132 19.02 63.66 2.74
N LEU A 133 18.34 63.22 3.80
CA LEU A 133 18.84 63.18 5.16
C LEU A 133 19.06 61.74 5.59
N ASP A 134 20.33 61.35 5.72
CA ASP A 134 20.73 59.98 6.08
C ASP A 134 20.83 59.82 7.61
N ASP A 135 20.43 58.65 8.10
CA ASP A 135 20.56 58.20 9.50
C ASP A 135 19.84 59.10 10.53
N LEU A 136 18.59 59.48 10.27
CA LEU A 136 17.77 60.36 11.15
C LEU A 136 17.59 59.86 12.60
N HIS A 137 17.86 58.58 12.87
CA HIS A 137 17.87 58.02 14.22
C HIS A 137 18.97 58.63 15.11
N TRP A 138 20.00 59.22 14.49
CA TRP A 138 21.07 59.98 15.16
C TRP A 138 20.88 61.50 15.07
N ALA A 139 19.73 61.97 14.59
CA ALA A 139 19.46 63.41 14.47
C ALA A 139 19.23 64.06 15.84
N ASP A 140 19.62 65.33 15.97
CA ASP A 140 19.21 66.13 17.13
C ASP A 140 17.71 66.50 17.04
N PRO A 141 17.02 66.71 18.19
CA PRO A 141 15.60 67.07 18.21
C PRO A 141 15.24 68.32 17.39
N ALA A 142 16.14 69.29 17.28
CA ALA A 142 15.87 70.53 16.56
C ALA A 142 15.92 70.32 15.04
N SER A 143 16.83 69.47 14.55
CA SER A 143 16.88 69.02 13.14
C SER A 143 15.61 68.32 12.68
N LEU A 144 15.00 67.47 13.52
CA LEU A 144 13.73 66.78 13.19
C LEU A 144 12.54 67.74 13.17
N ARG A 145 12.50 68.74 14.06
CA ARG A 145 11.46 69.79 14.04
C ARG A 145 11.54 70.65 12.78
N LEU A 146 12.75 70.95 12.30
CA LEU A 146 12.95 71.61 11.02
C LEU A 146 12.48 70.74 9.84
N LEU A 147 12.78 69.44 9.86
CA LEU A 147 12.25 68.50 8.86
C LEU A 147 10.72 68.49 8.85
N GLU A 148 10.10 68.47 10.03
CA GLU A 148 8.65 68.52 10.16
C GLU A 148 8.08 69.82 9.60
N PHE A 149 8.69 70.95 9.94
CA PHE A 149 8.29 72.26 9.42
C PHE A 149 8.42 72.33 7.90
N ALA A 150 9.55 71.92 7.34
CA ALA A 150 9.79 71.93 5.90
C ALA A 150 8.81 71.02 5.15
N ALA A 151 8.55 69.81 5.65
CA ALA A 151 7.58 68.88 5.05
C ALA A 151 6.15 69.43 5.05
N GLN A 152 5.77 70.24 6.04
CA GLN A 152 4.44 70.84 6.13
C GLN A 152 4.19 71.95 5.11
N HIS A 153 5.23 72.69 4.74
CA HIS A 153 5.12 73.91 3.93
C HIS A 153 5.50 73.71 2.45
N THR A 154 5.86 72.49 2.04
CA THR A 154 6.45 72.23 0.71
C THR A 154 5.63 71.25 -0.15
N TRP A 155 4.39 70.96 0.24
CA TRP A 155 3.52 70.00 -0.44
C TRP A 155 3.22 70.36 -1.91
N PHE A 156 3.07 71.65 -2.23
CA PHE A 156 2.79 72.15 -3.58
C PHE A 156 4.03 72.66 -4.32
N GLU A 157 5.21 72.39 -3.77
CA GLU A 157 6.49 72.86 -4.31
C GLU A 157 7.19 71.74 -5.06
N ARG A 158 8.17 72.08 -5.91
CA ARG A 158 8.98 71.07 -6.62
C ARG A 158 10.09 70.50 -5.73
N LEU A 159 9.75 70.13 -4.49
CA LEU A 159 10.68 69.74 -3.44
C LEU A 159 10.33 68.37 -2.83
N LEU A 160 11.27 67.42 -2.89
CA LEU A 160 11.16 66.11 -2.23
C LEU A 160 12.16 66.01 -1.08
N LEU A 161 11.67 65.65 0.11
CA LEU A 161 12.49 65.34 1.29
C LEU A 161 12.55 63.82 1.45
N ILE A 162 13.75 63.25 1.57
CA ILE A 162 13.95 61.81 1.78
C ILE A 162 14.73 61.65 3.09
N GLY A 163 14.16 60.96 4.06
CA GLY A 163 14.81 60.60 5.31
C GLY A 163 15.09 59.11 5.38
N THR A 164 16.28 58.70 5.82
CA THR A 164 16.53 57.29 6.17
C THR A 164 16.65 57.14 7.67
N TYR A 165 16.13 56.04 8.23
CA TYR A 165 16.35 55.72 9.63
C TYR A 165 16.24 54.22 9.91
N ARG A 166 16.56 53.85 11.13
CA ARG A 166 16.41 52.49 11.66
C ARG A 166 15.24 52.51 12.63
N ASP A 167 14.13 51.92 12.22
CA ASP A 167 12.91 51.76 13.02
C ASP A 167 13.17 51.18 14.42
N VAL A 168 13.95 50.10 14.50
CA VAL A 168 14.29 49.43 15.79
C VAL A 168 14.93 50.38 16.82
N GLU A 169 15.76 51.31 16.37
CA GLU A 169 16.48 52.22 17.28
C GLU A 169 15.56 53.34 17.80
N VAL A 170 14.55 53.75 17.03
CA VAL A 170 13.64 54.85 17.38
C VAL A 170 12.32 54.38 18.01
N GLU A 171 11.89 53.16 17.72
CA GLU A 171 10.65 52.55 18.25
C GLU A 171 10.80 51.94 19.64
N THR A 172 11.95 52.11 20.30
CA THR A 172 12.09 51.81 21.74
C THR A 172 11.24 52.80 22.56
N THR A 173 10.62 52.33 23.63
CA THR A 173 9.58 53.08 24.37
C THR A 173 10.11 54.39 24.99
N ASP A 174 11.40 54.44 25.32
CA ASP A 174 12.07 55.57 25.98
C ASP A 174 12.92 56.43 25.02
N HIS A 175 12.86 56.22 23.70
CA HIS A 175 13.72 56.95 22.78
C HIS A 175 13.32 58.44 22.67
N PRO A 176 14.24 59.41 22.87
CA PRO A 176 13.93 60.84 22.88
C PRO A 176 13.28 61.36 21.59
N LEU A 177 13.59 60.72 20.45
CA LEU A 177 13.12 61.13 19.13
C LEU A 177 11.78 60.51 18.72
N ARG A 178 11.26 59.52 19.46
CA ARG A 178 10.02 58.80 19.10
C ARG A 178 8.82 59.73 18.93
N SER A 179 8.63 60.65 19.89
CA SER A 179 7.53 61.62 19.87
C SER A 179 7.62 62.62 18.72
N LEU A 180 8.83 62.87 18.21
CA LEU A 180 9.10 63.77 17.08
C LEU A 180 9.00 63.07 15.72
N MET A 181 9.19 61.74 15.69
CA MET A 181 9.03 60.96 14.46
C MET A 181 7.58 60.64 14.11
N LEU A 182 6.69 60.52 15.09
CA LEU A 182 5.27 60.20 14.86
C LEU A 182 4.55 61.19 13.90
N PRO A 183 4.68 62.53 14.08
CA PRO A 183 4.09 63.49 13.15
C PRO A 183 4.65 63.39 11.73
N LEU A 184 5.93 63.04 11.58
CA LEU A 184 6.59 62.86 10.29
C LEU A 184 6.07 61.61 9.58
N LEU A 185 5.94 60.49 10.29
CA LEU A 185 5.42 59.23 9.74
C LEU A 185 3.99 59.36 9.22
N ALA A 186 3.15 60.16 9.87
CA ALA A 186 1.77 60.41 9.42
C ALA A 186 1.69 61.20 8.10
N LYS A 187 2.75 61.94 7.75
CA LYS A 187 2.81 62.80 6.55
C LYS A 187 3.72 62.24 5.46
N ALA A 188 4.52 61.22 5.78
CA ALA A 188 5.49 60.63 4.88
C ALA A 188 4.91 59.45 4.10
N THR A 189 5.35 59.31 2.84
CA THR A 189 5.31 58.03 2.15
C THR A 189 6.37 57.13 2.77
N SER A 190 5.96 56.09 3.50
CA SER A 190 6.90 55.16 4.16
C SER A 190 7.32 54.03 3.22
N VAL A 191 8.62 53.78 3.12
CA VAL A 191 9.23 52.70 2.35
C VAL A 191 10.02 51.80 3.31
N THR A 192 9.44 50.65 3.65
CA THR A 192 10.08 49.66 4.53
C THR A 192 10.87 48.64 3.70
N LEU A 193 12.15 48.46 4.01
CA LEU A 193 13.01 47.46 3.40
C LEU A 193 13.04 46.17 4.22
N THR A 194 12.63 45.08 3.59
CA THR A 194 12.70 43.69 4.07
C THR A 194 13.92 42.96 3.51
N GLY A 195 14.14 41.70 3.91
CA GLY A 195 15.15 40.83 3.28
C GLY A 195 14.92 40.67 1.78
N LEU A 196 16.00 40.33 1.06
CA LEU A 196 15.97 39.95 -0.35
C LEU A 196 15.36 38.54 -0.50
N GLU A 197 14.57 38.34 -1.55
CA GLU A 197 14.03 37.04 -1.93
C GLU A 197 15.11 36.11 -2.54
N PRO A 198 14.89 34.78 -2.61
CA PRO A 198 15.91 33.83 -3.09
C PRO A 198 16.54 34.18 -4.45
N ASP A 199 15.74 34.60 -5.43
CA ASP A 199 16.24 35.00 -6.76
C ASP A 199 17.16 36.22 -6.69
N GLU A 200 16.86 37.14 -5.77
CA GLU A 200 17.60 38.37 -5.55
C GLU A 200 18.90 38.09 -4.77
N VAL A 201 18.88 37.12 -3.86
CA VAL A 201 20.06 36.57 -3.18
C VAL A 201 20.99 35.93 -4.19
N SER A 202 20.49 35.07 -5.08
CA SER A 202 21.29 34.45 -6.16
C SER A 202 22.00 35.50 -7.00
N ALA A 203 21.28 36.52 -7.46
CA ALA A 203 21.85 37.61 -8.25
C ALA A 203 22.92 38.41 -7.48
N LEU A 204 22.70 38.67 -6.19
CA LEU A 204 23.68 39.37 -5.35
C LEU A 204 24.95 38.54 -5.11
N MET A 205 24.79 37.23 -4.88
CA MET A 205 25.89 36.29 -4.74
C MET A 205 26.71 36.22 -6.02
N ALA A 206 26.05 36.07 -7.18
CA ALA A 206 26.72 36.01 -8.48
C ALA A 206 27.53 37.28 -8.78
N ARG A 207 27.00 38.46 -8.44
CA ARG A 207 27.75 39.73 -8.58
C ARG A 207 28.94 39.85 -7.63
N THR A 208 28.81 39.32 -6.42
CA THR A 208 29.84 39.46 -5.37
C THR A 208 30.99 38.48 -5.57
N ALA A 209 30.66 37.23 -5.89
CA ALA A 209 31.63 36.15 -6.10
C ALA A 209 32.09 36.02 -7.57
N GLY A 210 31.39 36.63 -8.52
CA GLY A 210 31.70 36.52 -9.95
C GLY A 210 31.33 35.18 -10.60
N THR A 211 30.64 34.30 -9.86
CA THR A 211 30.22 32.95 -10.30
C THR A 211 28.79 32.68 -9.83
N GLU A 212 27.98 32.02 -10.66
CA GLU A 212 26.59 31.66 -10.29
C GLU A 212 26.57 30.55 -9.23
N PRO A 213 25.87 30.75 -8.09
CA PRO A 213 25.66 29.70 -7.09
C PRO A 213 24.55 28.72 -7.53
N ASP A 214 24.59 27.50 -7.02
CA ASP A 214 23.48 26.55 -7.18
C ASP A 214 22.28 26.86 -6.26
N ASP A 215 21.11 26.31 -6.58
CA ASP A 215 19.86 26.60 -5.87
C ASP A 215 19.86 26.15 -4.40
N ALA A 216 20.60 25.08 -4.10
CA ALA A 216 20.73 24.56 -2.74
C ALA A 216 21.52 25.55 -1.85
N LEU A 217 22.62 26.08 -2.37
CA LEU A 217 23.45 27.10 -1.74
C LEU A 217 22.69 28.42 -1.58
N VAL A 218 21.93 28.85 -2.60
CA VAL A 218 21.09 30.06 -2.50
C VAL A 218 20.05 29.90 -1.40
N SER A 219 19.37 28.75 -1.35
CA SER A 219 18.38 28.43 -0.32
C SER A 219 19.00 28.45 1.08
N GLU A 220 20.21 27.89 1.23
CA GLU A 220 20.97 27.89 2.47
C GLU A 220 21.36 29.31 2.91
N VAL A 221 21.94 30.11 2.01
CA VAL A 221 22.37 31.48 2.31
C VAL A 221 21.16 32.36 2.63
N HIS A 222 20.07 32.26 1.86
CA HIS A 222 18.83 32.97 2.15
C HIS A 222 18.29 32.60 3.54
N ARG A 223 18.24 31.29 3.87
CA ARG A 223 17.80 30.80 5.19
C ARG A 223 18.65 31.34 6.34
N ARG A 224 19.98 31.35 6.20
CA ARG A 224 20.89 31.81 7.26
C ARG A 224 20.88 33.33 7.45
N THR A 225 20.79 34.07 6.34
CA THR A 225 20.93 35.55 6.33
C THR A 225 19.62 36.31 6.40
N GLY A 226 18.47 35.63 6.25
CA GLY A 226 17.16 36.24 6.11
C GLY A 226 17.09 37.23 4.94
N GLY A 227 17.90 36.99 3.90
CA GLY A 227 18.01 37.87 2.73
C GLY A 227 18.67 39.23 3.01
N ASN A 228 19.33 39.44 4.17
CA ASN A 228 19.99 40.71 4.43
C ASN A 228 21.20 40.90 3.47
N PRO A 229 21.19 41.92 2.58
CA PRO A 229 22.24 42.11 1.56
C PRO A 229 23.65 42.14 2.13
N PHE A 230 23.87 42.76 3.29
CA PHE A 230 25.19 42.80 3.92
C PHE A 230 25.66 41.40 4.31
N PHE A 231 24.80 40.59 4.95
CA PHE A 231 25.14 39.23 5.34
C PHE A 231 25.33 38.32 4.12
N VAL A 232 24.48 38.46 3.11
CA VAL A 232 24.63 37.74 1.83
C VAL A 232 25.97 38.05 1.17
N GLU A 233 26.37 39.31 1.09
CA GLU A 233 27.67 39.70 0.53
C GLU A 233 28.84 39.15 1.34
N GLN A 234 28.77 39.17 2.68
CA GLN A 234 29.84 38.61 3.52
C GLN A 234 29.97 37.09 3.36
N THR A 235 28.86 36.36 3.33
CA THR A 235 28.85 34.91 3.10
C THR A 235 29.31 34.56 1.69
N ALA A 236 28.90 35.34 0.68
CA ALA A 236 29.36 35.17 -0.70
C ALA A 236 30.87 35.39 -0.86
N ARG A 237 31.44 36.38 -0.16
CA ARG A 237 32.90 36.61 -0.13
C ARG A 237 33.66 35.46 0.53
N LEU A 238 33.14 34.93 1.63
CA LEU A 238 33.73 33.79 2.32
C LEU A 238 33.73 32.53 1.43
N TRP A 239 32.60 32.26 0.79
CA TRP A 239 32.46 31.19 -0.19
C TRP A 239 33.44 31.33 -1.37
N HIS A 240 33.54 32.54 -1.96
CA HIS A 240 34.49 32.80 -3.04
C HIS A 240 35.96 32.57 -2.64
N SER A 241 36.31 32.81 -1.38
CA SER A 241 37.65 32.55 -0.85
C SER A 241 37.95 31.08 -0.53
N GLY A 242 37.05 30.16 -0.88
CA GLY A 242 37.18 28.72 -0.65
C GLY A 242 36.70 28.24 0.73
N GLY A 243 36.07 29.11 1.51
CA GLY A 243 35.45 28.76 2.78
C GLY A 243 34.07 28.12 2.60
N SER A 244 33.65 27.28 3.54
CA SER A 244 32.28 26.78 3.56
C SER A 244 31.30 27.93 3.76
N ALA A 245 30.23 27.96 2.96
CA ALA A 245 29.11 28.88 3.14
C ALA A 245 28.32 28.60 4.43
N GLU A 246 28.63 27.52 5.15
CA GLU A 246 28.10 27.17 6.48
C GLU A 246 28.88 27.86 7.62
N THR A 247 30.06 28.39 7.36
CA THR A 247 30.85 29.10 8.38
C THR A 247 30.33 30.53 8.55
N ILE A 248 30.32 31.05 9.79
CA ILE A 248 30.00 32.46 10.04
C ILE A 248 31.19 33.32 9.63
N ALA A 249 31.00 34.24 8.68
CA ALA A 249 32.05 35.17 8.29
C ALA A 249 32.44 36.10 9.46
N PRO A 250 33.73 36.40 9.69
CA PRO A 250 34.16 37.25 10.81
C PRO A 250 33.45 38.61 10.88
N GLY A 251 33.22 39.26 9.73
CA GLY A 251 32.49 40.53 9.66
C GLY A 251 31.01 40.43 10.08
N VAL A 252 30.40 39.26 9.90
CA VAL A 252 29.04 38.96 10.37
C VAL A 252 29.03 38.74 11.88
N ALA A 253 30.00 37.98 12.41
CA ALA A 253 30.15 37.76 13.84
C ALA A 253 30.36 39.08 14.61
N ASP A 254 31.24 39.96 14.12
CA ASP A 254 31.49 41.27 14.73
C ASP A 254 30.26 42.21 14.67
N ALA A 255 29.51 42.17 13.57
CA ALA A 255 28.27 42.93 13.44
C ALA A 255 27.19 42.43 14.42
N LEU A 256 27.03 41.12 14.53
CA LEU A 256 26.09 40.50 15.46
C LEU A 256 26.51 40.71 16.92
N GLN A 257 27.78 40.56 17.28
CA GLN A 257 28.26 40.81 18.63
C GLN A 257 28.02 42.26 19.08
N ARG A 258 28.28 43.25 18.21
CA ARG A 258 27.96 44.66 18.52
C ARG A 258 26.47 44.88 18.74
N ARG A 259 25.62 44.25 17.92
CA ARG A 259 24.16 44.31 18.08
C ARG A 259 23.70 43.66 19.39
N LEU A 260 24.28 42.51 19.74
CA LEU A 260 24.00 41.80 20.99
C LEU A 260 24.50 42.56 22.23
N SER A 261 25.61 43.31 22.13
CA SER A 261 26.16 44.07 23.26
C SER A 261 25.31 45.27 23.70
N LEU A 262 24.40 45.72 22.84
CA LEU A 262 23.47 46.83 23.13
C LEU A 262 22.20 46.34 23.86
N LEU A 263 22.00 45.03 24.01
CA LEU A 263 20.81 44.48 24.65
C LEU A 263 20.93 44.48 26.18
N PRO A 264 19.80 44.65 26.90
CA PRO A 264 19.75 44.37 28.33
C PRO A 264 20.18 42.94 28.61
N ARG A 265 21.00 42.74 29.65
CA ARG A 265 21.54 41.42 30.03
C ARG A 265 20.47 40.32 30.14
N PRO A 266 19.29 40.54 30.74
CA PRO A 266 18.24 39.52 30.82
C PRO A 266 17.69 39.06 29.46
N VAL A 267 17.69 39.93 28.44
CA VAL A 267 17.25 39.57 27.07
C VAL A 267 18.31 38.72 26.40
N LEU A 268 19.58 39.10 26.54
CA LEU A 268 20.71 38.34 25.99
C LEU A 268 20.80 36.94 26.60
N ASP A 269 20.67 36.83 27.93
CA ASP A 269 20.71 35.54 28.63
C ASP A 269 19.54 34.64 28.17
N LEU A 270 18.33 35.20 28.03
CA LEU A 270 17.17 34.45 27.52
C LEU A 270 17.35 33.98 26.07
N LEU A 271 17.83 34.85 25.18
CA LEU A 271 18.12 34.48 23.78
C LEU A 271 19.24 33.44 23.69
N THR A 272 20.21 33.49 24.61
CA THR A 272 21.26 32.47 24.70
C THR A 272 20.66 31.12 25.09
N THR A 273 19.77 31.05 26.07
CA THR A 273 19.01 29.82 26.39
C THR A 273 18.16 29.36 25.20
N ALA A 274 17.47 30.28 24.53
CA ALA A 274 16.67 29.96 23.35
C ALA A 274 17.51 29.39 22.19
N SER A 275 18.78 29.78 22.09
CA SER A 275 19.68 29.30 21.02
C SER A 275 19.91 27.79 21.06
N VAL A 276 19.79 27.18 22.25
CA VAL A 276 19.93 25.73 22.47
C VAL A 276 18.71 24.97 21.95
N LEU A 277 17.50 25.56 22.03
CA LEU A 277 16.24 24.95 21.59
C LEU A 277 16.13 24.80 20.07
N GLY A 278 16.92 25.56 19.30
CA GLY A 278 16.92 25.54 17.84
C GLY A 278 16.41 26.86 17.23
N ARG A 279 16.13 26.84 15.92
CA ARG A 279 15.67 28.03 15.17
C ARG A 279 14.29 28.50 15.65
N GLU A 280 13.42 27.54 15.93
CA GLU A 280 12.05 27.77 16.39
C GLU A 280 11.87 27.18 17.77
N PHE A 281 11.14 27.89 18.63
CA PHE A 281 10.92 27.46 20.00
C PHE A 281 9.57 27.96 20.53
N HIS A 282 9.01 27.21 21.48
CA HIS A 282 7.78 27.59 22.14
C HIS A 282 8.07 28.27 23.49
N ARG A 283 7.42 29.40 23.78
CA ARG A 283 7.67 30.21 25.00
C ARG A 283 7.58 29.42 26.32
N LYS A 284 6.64 28.47 26.41
CA LYS A 284 6.49 27.64 27.62
C LYS A 284 7.70 26.75 27.84
N LEU A 285 8.26 26.17 26.77
CA LEU A 285 9.48 25.37 26.82
C LEU A 285 10.65 26.22 27.25
N LEU A 286 10.84 27.38 26.61
CA LEU A 286 11.88 28.33 26.97
C LEU A 286 11.78 28.77 28.45
N ALA A 287 10.56 29.01 28.95
CA ALA A 287 10.31 29.32 30.35
C ALA A 287 10.72 28.19 31.31
N GLY A 288 10.45 26.95 30.94
CA GLY A 288 10.89 25.77 31.70
C GLY A 288 12.42 25.68 31.76
N VAL A 289 13.09 25.82 30.62
CA VAL A 289 14.57 25.73 30.54
C VAL A 289 15.24 26.89 31.28
N ALA A 290 14.72 28.11 31.12
CA ALA A 290 15.24 29.29 31.81
C ALA A 290 14.85 29.35 33.30
N SER A 291 14.05 28.39 33.81
CA SER A 291 13.50 28.41 35.17
C SER A 291 12.82 29.74 35.53
N ALA A 292 12.06 30.31 34.58
CA ALA A 292 11.45 31.64 34.71
C ALA A 292 9.93 31.60 34.45
N PRO A 293 9.11 32.44 35.12
CA PRO A 293 7.68 32.51 34.84
C PRO A 293 7.37 32.94 33.40
N VAL A 294 6.38 32.30 32.76
CA VAL A 294 5.97 32.62 31.38
C VAL A 294 5.72 34.12 31.15
N PRO A 295 5.05 34.89 32.05
CA PRO A 295 4.87 36.33 31.86
C PRO A 295 6.16 37.14 31.84
N GLN A 296 7.22 36.67 32.50
CA GLN A 296 8.55 37.31 32.44
C GLN A 296 9.23 37.02 31.10
N VAL A 297 9.15 35.76 30.64
CA VAL A 297 9.68 35.34 29.33
C VAL A 297 8.99 36.09 28.19
N ASP A 298 7.67 36.24 28.24
CA ASP A 298 6.92 37.02 27.23
C ASP A 298 7.45 38.47 27.13
N ARG A 299 7.65 39.16 28.27
CA ARG A 299 8.18 40.55 28.27
C ARG A 299 9.58 40.65 27.67
N LEU A 300 10.43 39.65 27.89
CA LEU A 300 11.79 39.61 27.35
C LEU A 300 11.79 39.25 25.85
N LEU A 301 10.88 38.36 25.43
CA LEU A 301 10.66 38.05 24.01
C LEU A 301 10.10 39.26 23.25
N ASP A 302 9.20 40.05 23.85
CA ASP A 302 8.71 41.30 23.25
C ASP A 302 9.86 42.28 22.98
N GLN A 303 10.84 42.37 23.90
CA GLN A 303 12.04 43.16 23.69
C GLN A 303 12.94 42.59 22.59
N ALA A 304 13.08 41.26 22.50
CA ALA A 304 13.83 40.61 21.42
C ALA A 304 13.17 40.79 20.05
N VAL A 305 11.84 40.78 19.99
CA VAL A 305 11.05 41.07 18.78
C VAL A 305 11.19 42.54 18.39
N ALA A 306 11.10 43.46 19.35
CA ALA A 306 11.35 44.88 19.10
C ALA A 306 12.77 45.11 18.56
N ALA A 307 13.76 44.38 19.07
CA ALA A 307 15.14 44.39 18.58
C ALA A 307 15.37 43.64 17.25
N ARG A 308 14.31 43.03 16.67
CA ARG A 308 14.33 42.16 15.47
C ARG A 308 15.36 41.02 15.55
N LEU A 309 15.47 40.41 16.71
CA LEU A 309 16.28 39.19 16.93
C LEU A 309 15.39 37.94 16.96
N ALA A 310 14.10 38.12 17.24
CA ALA A 310 13.10 37.07 17.19
C ALA A 310 11.86 37.55 16.41
N VAL A 311 11.07 36.60 15.91
CA VAL A 311 9.83 36.82 15.17
C VAL A 311 8.74 35.94 15.75
N VAL A 312 7.51 36.48 15.83
CA VAL A 312 6.34 35.74 16.33
C VAL A 312 5.77 34.88 15.21
N GLN A 313 5.63 33.57 15.46
CA GLN A 313 5.06 32.59 14.51
C GLN A 313 3.60 32.21 14.86
N GLY A 314 3.05 32.80 15.93
CA GLY A 314 1.70 32.51 16.42
C GLY A 314 1.65 31.34 17.42
N GLN A 315 0.52 31.22 18.14
CA GLN A 315 0.29 30.16 19.15
C GLN A 315 1.39 30.02 20.23
N GLY A 316 2.13 31.09 20.53
CA GLY A 316 3.24 31.06 21.50
C GLY A 316 4.56 30.49 20.95
N ARG A 317 4.67 30.29 19.63
CA ARG A 317 5.91 29.97 18.92
C ARG A 317 6.63 31.24 18.49
N PHE A 318 7.94 31.18 18.59
CA PHE A 318 8.87 32.21 18.16
C PHE A 318 9.96 31.57 17.31
N ALA A 319 10.55 32.35 16.40
CA ALA A 319 11.72 31.96 15.64
C ALA A 319 12.79 33.03 15.76
N PHE A 320 14.07 32.67 15.63
CA PHE A 320 15.11 33.68 15.42
C PHE A 320 14.88 34.38 14.08
N ALA A 321 15.04 35.71 14.05
CA ALA A 321 14.88 36.50 12.83
C ALA A 321 15.89 36.09 11.75
N HIS A 322 17.11 35.73 12.19
CA HIS A 322 18.18 35.22 11.34
C HIS A 322 18.88 34.06 12.06
N ASP A 323 19.15 32.96 11.36
CA ASP A 323 19.76 31.77 11.99
C ASP A 323 21.17 32.05 12.51
N LEU A 324 21.88 33.00 11.88
CA LEU A 324 23.18 33.50 12.32
C LEU A 324 23.16 34.07 13.75
N VAL A 325 22.04 34.66 14.20
CA VAL A 325 21.89 35.14 15.59
C VAL A 325 21.95 33.96 16.55
N ARG A 326 21.17 32.91 16.28
CA ARG A 326 21.15 31.67 17.07
C ARG A 326 22.54 31.04 17.11
N GLU A 327 23.15 30.83 15.95
CA GLU A 327 24.47 30.20 15.85
C GLU A 327 25.55 31.00 16.59
N THR A 328 25.53 32.33 16.49
CA THR A 328 26.49 33.19 17.22
C THR A 328 26.30 33.08 18.73
N LEU A 329 25.06 33.09 19.22
CA LEU A 329 24.76 32.91 20.65
C LEU A 329 25.19 31.52 21.14
N TYR A 330 24.86 30.47 20.38
CA TYR A 330 25.19 29.09 20.72
C TYR A 330 26.70 28.83 20.70
N ALA A 331 27.42 29.38 19.70
CA ALA A 331 28.87 29.23 19.58
C ALA A 331 29.65 29.92 20.72
N ASN A 332 29.12 31.04 21.25
CA ASN A 332 29.73 31.76 22.37
C ASN A 332 29.49 31.10 23.74
N LEU A 333 28.61 30.10 23.84
CA LEU A 333 28.44 29.34 25.08
C LEU A 333 29.69 28.49 25.37
N PRO A 334 30.25 28.53 26.59
CA PRO A 334 31.24 27.55 27.03
C PRO A 334 30.66 26.13 26.97
N GLU A 335 31.49 25.14 26.65
CA GLU A 335 31.06 23.74 26.47
C GLU A 335 30.30 23.18 27.69
N ALA A 336 30.77 23.48 28.90
CA ALA A 336 30.10 23.08 30.14
C ALA A 336 28.70 23.69 30.29
N GLU A 337 28.52 24.94 29.85
CA GLU A 337 27.22 25.60 29.90
C GLU A 337 26.28 25.06 28.82
N ARG A 338 26.79 24.75 27.61
CA ARG A 338 26.00 24.07 26.57
C ARG A 338 25.41 22.76 27.10
N ARG A 339 26.24 21.91 27.72
CA ARG A 339 25.78 20.64 28.29
C ARG A 339 24.67 20.83 29.32
N LYS A 340 24.83 21.78 30.25
CA LYS A 340 23.81 22.10 31.27
C LYS A 340 22.50 22.58 30.66
N GLN A 341 22.57 23.45 29.66
CA GLN A 341 21.38 23.93 28.97
C GLN A 341 20.68 22.79 28.22
N HIS A 342 21.42 21.90 27.56
CA HIS A 342 20.84 20.70 26.92
C HIS A 342 20.16 19.77 27.95
N ALA A 343 20.77 19.54 29.12
CA ALA A 343 20.14 18.79 30.21
C ALA A 343 18.86 19.47 30.72
N ALA A 344 18.86 20.80 30.83
CA ALA A 344 17.70 21.59 31.23
C ALA A 344 16.56 21.52 30.21
N VAL A 345 16.85 21.39 28.90
CA VAL A 345 15.83 21.09 27.87
C VAL A 345 15.14 19.77 28.17
N VAL A 346 15.92 18.71 28.41
CA VAL A 346 15.37 17.38 28.71
C VAL A 346 14.50 17.42 29.98
N ALA A 347 14.97 18.05 31.04
CA ALA A 347 14.21 18.20 32.29
C ALA A 347 12.89 18.97 32.07
N ALA A 348 12.95 20.12 31.39
CA ALA A 348 11.78 20.95 31.13
C ALA A 348 10.71 20.23 30.29
N VAL A 349 11.11 19.41 29.31
CA VAL A 349 10.15 18.62 28.51
C VAL A 349 9.45 17.56 29.36
N ARG A 350 10.19 16.88 30.25
CA ARG A 350 9.65 15.82 31.12
C ARG A 350 8.67 16.33 32.16
N GLU A 351 8.87 17.55 32.67
CA GLU A 351 7.97 18.18 33.65
C GLU A 351 6.67 18.71 33.04
N MET A 352 6.61 18.85 31.71
CA MET A 352 5.42 19.36 31.03
C MET A 352 4.39 18.25 30.78
N PRO A 353 3.08 18.56 30.86
CA PRO A 353 2.04 17.64 30.41
C PRO A 353 2.29 17.25 28.95
N ARG A 354 2.24 15.95 28.65
CA ARG A 354 2.46 15.41 27.30
C ARG A 354 1.58 16.14 26.30
N SER A 355 2.22 16.81 25.34
CA SER A 355 1.56 17.51 24.25
C SER A 355 2.34 17.17 22.97
N PRO A 356 1.70 16.53 21.98
CA PRO A 356 2.36 15.96 20.81
C PRO A 356 2.97 16.99 19.85
N ASP A 357 2.88 18.29 20.13
CA ASP A 357 3.27 19.37 19.21
C ASP A 357 4.54 20.12 19.65
N ARG A 358 5.25 19.69 20.70
CA ARG A 358 6.30 20.54 21.29
C ARG A 358 7.74 20.19 20.90
N ILE A 359 8.15 18.92 20.98
CA ILE A 359 9.49 18.46 20.56
C ILE A 359 9.36 17.02 20.02
N PHE A 360 10.01 16.72 18.91
CA PHE A 360 10.08 15.36 18.36
C PHE A 360 11.02 14.45 19.19
N PRO A 361 10.76 13.14 19.31
CA PRO A 361 11.64 12.22 20.05
C PRO A 361 13.11 12.31 19.63
N ALA A 362 13.39 12.40 18.33
CA ALA A 362 14.74 12.55 17.79
C ALA A 362 15.45 13.83 18.28
N ASP A 363 14.74 14.96 18.32
CA ASP A 363 15.29 16.21 18.86
C ASP A 363 15.61 16.07 20.36
N LEU A 364 14.71 15.46 21.13
CA LEU A 364 14.92 15.25 22.56
C LEU A 364 16.11 14.32 22.83
N ALA A 365 16.27 13.25 22.04
CA ALA A 365 17.42 12.36 22.09
C ALA A 365 18.74 13.08 21.73
N ARG A 366 18.70 14.00 20.74
CA ARG A 366 19.84 14.86 20.42
C ARG A 366 20.22 15.76 21.59
N HIS A 367 19.24 16.36 22.28
CA HIS A 367 19.51 17.12 23.50
C HIS A 367 20.12 16.25 24.59
N ALA A 368 19.65 15.01 24.78
CA ALA A 368 20.20 14.09 25.75
C ALA A 368 21.69 13.74 25.48
N LEU A 369 22.05 13.47 24.22
CA LEU A 369 23.44 13.23 23.82
C LEU A 369 24.33 14.45 24.07
N LEU A 370 23.86 15.64 23.67
CA LEU A 370 24.61 16.88 23.83
C LEU A 370 24.73 17.32 25.29
N ALA A 371 23.86 16.84 26.19
CA ALA A 371 23.99 17.05 27.63
C ALA A 371 25.18 16.26 28.22
N GLY A 372 25.53 15.11 27.64
CA GLY A 372 26.59 14.24 28.12
C GLY A 372 26.44 13.92 29.61
N ARG A 373 27.51 14.12 30.39
CA ARG A 373 27.56 13.81 31.83
C ARG A 373 26.64 14.67 32.72
N GLU A 374 25.99 15.70 32.19
CA GLU A 374 25.00 16.49 32.94
C GLU A 374 23.62 15.79 33.00
N LEU A 375 23.46 14.68 32.29
CA LEU A 375 22.26 13.84 32.31
C LEU A 375 22.61 12.43 32.79
N ASP A 376 21.67 11.77 33.47
CA ASP A 376 21.78 10.34 33.78
C ASP A 376 21.93 9.53 32.47
N PRO A 377 23.00 8.74 32.30
CA PRO A 377 23.18 7.90 31.11
C PRO A 377 21.97 6.98 30.83
N ASN A 378 21.30 6.48 31.87
CA ASN A 378 20.13 5.62 31.69
C ASN A 378 18.96 6.37 31.04
N LEU A 379 18.75 7.62 31.44
CA LEU A 379 17.74 8.48 30.85
C LEU A 379 18.09 8.84 29.40
N ALA A 380 19.37 9.08 29.09
CA ALA A 380 19.80 9.31 27.72
C ALA A 380 19.53 8.10 26.83
N VAL A 381 19.83 6.89 27.31
CA VAL A 381 19.51 5.63 26.63
C VAL A 381 18.00 5.49 26.40
N GLU A 382 17.17 5.73 27.40
CA GLU A 382 15.70 5.68 27.25
C GLU A 382 15.18 6.61 26.15
N LEU A 383 15.71 7.84 26.09
CA LEU A 383 15.31 8.82 25.08
C LEU A 383 15.79 8.43 23.67
N LEU A 384 16.97 7.82 23.56
CA LEU A 384 17.49 7.30 22.30
C LEU A 384 16.66 6.12 21.79
N LEU A 385 16.28 5.19 22.67
CA LEU A 385 15.39 4.09 22.32
C LEU A 385 14.00 4.58 21.93
N ALA A 386 13.45 5.58 22.63
CA ALA A 386 12.19 6.20 22.23
C ALA A 386 12.28 6.87 20.84
N ALA A 387 13.42 7.48 20.50
CA ALA A 387 13.66 8.03 19.17
C ALA A 387 13.82 6.94 18.11
N ALA A 388 14.45 5.80 18.44
CA ALA A 388 14.54 4.65 17.55
C ALA A 388 13.16 4.05 17.24
N ILE A 389 12.29 3.93 18.25
CA ILE A 389 10.92 3.45 18.09
C ILE A 389 10.11 4.43 17.21
N ASP A 390 10.19 5.74 17.46
CA ASP A 390 9.52 6.77 16.63
C ASP A 390 10.02 6.76 15.18
N ALA A 391 11.34 6.60 14.97
CA ALA A 391 11.93 6.51 13.64
C ALA A 391 11.46 5.24 12.90
N THR A 392 11.38 4.10 13.57
CA THR A 392 10.79 2.86 13.03
C THR A 392 9.32 3.08 12.63
N GLY A 393 8.55 3.76 13.48
CA GLY A 393 7.18 4.20 13.19
C GLY A 393 7.03 5.07 11.94
N ARG A 394 7.99 5.97 11.73
CA ARG A 394 8.11 6.81 10.54
C ARG A 394 8.74 6.11 9.34
N MET A 395 9.08 4.83 9.47
CA MET A 395 9.74 4.03 8.43
C MET A 395 11.12 4.58 8.05
N ALA A 396 11.80 5.29 8.96
CA ALA A 396 13.15 5.81 8.80
C ALA A 396 14.17 4.81 9.38
N ALA A 397 14.38 3.69 8.69
CA ALA A 397 15.14 2.55 9.21
C ALA A 397 16.62 2.89 9.53
N GLU A 398 17.29 3.69 8.71
CA GLU A 398 18.66 4.16 8.97
C GLU A 398 18.76 5.09 10.20
N GLU A 399 17.76 5.96 10.39
CA GLU A 399 17.66 6.86 11.55
C GLU A 399 17.46 6.03 12.83
N ALA A 400 16.59 5.03 12.80
CA ALA A 400 16.39 4.10 13.91
C ALA A 400 17.70 3.35 14.26
N ALA A 401 18.40 2.80 13.27
CA ALA A 401 19.70 2.14 13.49
C ALA A 401 20.73 3.10 14.11
N THR A 402 20.76 4.37 13.68
CA THR A 402 21.62 5.40 14.26
C THR A 402 21.31 5.65 15.74
N HIS A 403 20.03 5.70 16.11
CA HIS A 403 19.62 5.87 17.50
C HIS A 403 19.98 4.67 18.38
N TYR A 404 19.80 3.45 17.88
CA TYR A 404 20.23 2.23 18.58
C TYR A 404 21.75 2.19 18.81
N ARG A 405 22.56 2.48 17.78
CA ARG A 405 24.04 2.52 17.92
C ARG A 405 24.47 3.54 18.98
N ARG A 406 23.88 4.75 18.96
CA ARG A 406 24.14 5.78 19.97
C ARG A 406 23.68 5.36 21.38
N ALA A 407 22.57 4.63 21.50
CA ALA A 407 22.12 4.10 22.77
C ALA A 407 23.12 3.06 23.33
N MET A 408 23.71 2.21 22.48
CA MET A 408 24.78 1.29 22.88
C MET A 408 26.04 2.02 23.36
N GLU A 409 26.45 3.09 22.65
CA GLU A 409 27.62 3.89 23.03
C GLU A 409 27.46 4.58 24.40
N VAL A 410 26.24 5.00 24.74
CA VAL A 410 25.94 5.71 25.99
C VAL A 410 25.68 4.76 27.16
N ALA A 411 25.18 3.54 26.89
CA ALA A 411 24.91 2.57 27.93
C ALA A 411 26.21 2.15 28.64
N GLU A 412 26.29 2.37 29.96
CA GLU A 412 27.46 1.97 30.76
C GLU A 412 27.40 0.50 31.22
N ASP A 413 26.19 -0.03 31.34
CA ASP A 413 25.94 -1.42 31.77
C ASP A 413 26.03 -2.38 30.58
N ARG A 414 26.91 -3.40 30.69
CA ARG A 414 27.13 -4.39 29.62
C ARG A 414 25.88 -5.23 29.33
N ARG A 415 25.07 -5.54 30.34
CA ARG A 415 23.81 -6.28 30.15
C ARG A 415 22.83 -5.45 29.31
N ARG A 416 22.68 -4.16 29.62
CA ARG A 416 21.86 -3.22 28.83
C ARG A 416 22.39 -3.02 27.42
N GLN A 417 23.72 -2.94 27.22
CA GLN A 417 24.32 -2.93 25.89
C GLN A 417 23.93 -4.15 25.07
N ALA A 418 23.93 -5.34 25.68
CA ALA A 418 23.51 -6.57 25.00
C ALA A 418 22.02 -6.54 24.61
N VAL A 419 21.13 -6.03 25.46
CA VAL A 419 19.70 -5.86 25.11
C VAL A 419 19.52 -4.93 23.90
N ILE A 420 20.20 -3.78 23.90
CA ILE A 420 20.11 -2.81 22.79
C ILE A 420 20.70 -3.41 21.50
N ALA A 421 21.80 -4.17 21.60
CA ALA A 421 22.42 -4.82 20.46
C ALA A 421 21.52 -5.92 19.85
N LEU A 422 20.77 -6.67 20.69
CA LEU A 422 19.75 -7.60 20.20
C LEU A 422 18.64 -6.88 19.43
N GLU A 423 18.15 -5.74 19.93
CA GLU A 423 17.15 -4.92 19.26
C GLU A 423 17.68 -4.34 17.93
N LEU A 424 18.93 -3.84 17.90
CA LEU A 424 19.59 -3.35 16.70
C LEU A 424 19.78 -4.47 15.67
N GLY A 425 20.30 -5.63 16.08
CA GLY A 425 20.52 -6.77 15.19
C GLY A 425 19.21 -7.27 14.58
N ALA A 426 18.14 -7.31 15.38
CA ALA A 426 16.79 -7.65 14.90
C ALA A 426 16.22 -6.58 13.95
N HIS A 427 16.45 -5.29 14.22
CA HIS A 427 16.02 -4.19 13.35
C HIS A 427 16.72 -4.20 11.99
N LEU A 428 18.05 -4.32 12.00
CA LEU A 428 18.86 -4.40 10.79
C LEU A 428 18.40 -5.59 9.93
N THR A 429 18.32 -6.79 10.52
CA THR A 429 17.93 -7.99 9.76
C THR A 429 16.56 -7.89 9.08
N ARG A 430 15.63 -7.08 9.61
CA ARG A 430 14.29 -6.87 9.01
C ARG A 430 14.25 -5.80 7.90
N HIS A 431 15.17 -4.83 7.90
CA HIS A 431 15.03 -3.63 7.05
C HIS A 431 16.22 -3.33 6.14
N HIS A 432 17.46 -3.72 6.48
CA HIS A 432 18.67 -3.44 5.69
C HIS A 432 19.76 -4.53 5.85
N GLU A 433 20.63 -4.68 4.84
CA GLU A 433 21.92 -5.39 4.90
C GLU A 433 22.00 -6.60 5.84
N THR A 434 21.59 -7.78 5.35
CA THR A 434 21.63 -9.02 6.16
C THR A 434 23.00 -9.30 6.78
N ASP A 435 24.08 -8.82 6.19
CA ASP A 435 25.43 -9.07 6.70
C ASP A 435 25.81 -8.18 7.88
N GLU A 436 25.40 -6.90 7.91
CA GLU A 436 25.61 -6.03 9.08
C GLU A 436 24.77 -6.52 10.27
N GLY A 437 23.48 -6.83 10.03
CA GLY A 437 22.60 -7.38 11.07
C GLY A 437 23.14 -8.69 11.65
N ARG A 438 23.68 -9.57 10.82
CA ARG A 438 24.37 -10.81 11.26
C ARG A 438 25.58 -10.50 12.12
N HIS A 439 26.43 -9.56 11.69
CA HIS A 439 27.63 -9.20 12.42
C HIS A 439 27.30 -8.71 13.84
N VAL A 440 26.30 -7.83 13.98
CA VAL A 440 25.82 -7.36 15.29
C VAL A 440 25.30 -8.50 16.15
N LEU A 441 24.56 -9.47 15.57
CA LEU A 441 24.07 -10.64 16.30
C LEU A 441 25.19 -11.60 16.74
N ASP A 442 26.29 -11.68 16.00
CA ASP A 442 27.47 -12.49 16.37
C ASP A 442 28.28 -11.83 17.49
N GLU A 443 28.45 -10.51 17.42
CA GLU A 443 29.11 -9.73 18.47
C GLU A 443 28.33 -9.79 19.79
N VAL A 444 27.00 -9.61 19.74
CA VAL A 444 26.17 -9.70 20.95
C VAL A 444 26.10 -11.14 21.48
N SER A 445 26.14 -12.15 20.62
CA SER A 445 26.26 -13.55 21.06
C SER A 445 27.52 -13.74 21.91
N THR A 446 28.66 -13.24 21.45
CA THR A 446 29.93 -13.30 22.22
C THR A 446 29.79 -12.58 23.56
N LEU A 447 29.22 -11.36 23.56
CA LEU A 447 28.99 -10.59 24.78
C LEU A 447 28.08 -11.32 25.78
N ILE A 448 27.01 -11.96 25.32
CA ILE A 448 26.07 -12.71 26.17
C ILE A 448 26.76 -13.92 26.81
N HIS A 449 27.61 -14.63 26.06
CA HIS A 449 28.41 -15.73 26.61
C HIS A 449 29.45 -15.25 27.64
N GLU A 450 30.05 -14.07 27.44
CA GLU A 450 30.95 -13.47 28.44
C GLU A 450 30.23 -13.03 29.72
N LEU A 451 28.96 -12.60 29.60
CA LEU A 451 28.13 -12.20 30.73
C LEU A 451 27.57 -13.40 31.51
N ASP A 452 27.52 -14.58 30.90
CA ASP A 452 26.90 -15.81 31.45
C ASP A 452 25.45 -15.56 31.90
N ASP A 453 24.70 -14.78 31.10
CA ASP A 453 23.30 -14.40 31.38
C ASP A 453 22.33 -15.29 30.57
N ASP A 454 21.69 -16.21 31.28
CA ASP A 454 20.81 -17.20 30.66
C ASP A 454 19.54 -16.58 30.04
N ASP A 455 18.98 -15.51 30.62
CA ASP A 455 17.82 -14.81 30.07
C ASP A 455 18.16 -14.14 28.74
N LEU A 456 19.32 -13.47 28.67
CA LEU A 456 19.80 -12.90 27.41
C LEU A 456 20.12 -13.97 26.37
N LEU A 457 20.64 -15.14 26.78
CA LEU A 457 20.87 -16.26 25.88
C LEU A 457 19.56 -16.78 25.27
N ALA A 458 18.49 -16.86 26.05
CA ALA A 458 17.16 -17.18 25.55
C ALA A 458 16.62 -16.11 24.58
N ARG A 459 16.78 -14.81 24.91
CA ARG A 459 16.39 -13.73 24.00
C ARG A 459 17.17 -13.75 22.69
N LEU A 460 18.46 -14.05 22.73
CA LEU A 460 19.28 -14.25 21.53
C LEU A 460 18.74 -15.40 20.68
N ALA A 461 18.52 -16.57 21.28
CA ALA A 461 17.98 -17.73 20.57
C ALA A 461 16.66 -17.39 19.85
N LEU A 462 15.73 -16.75 20.54
CA LEU A 462 14.43 -16.36 19.98
C LEU A 462 14.57 -15.26 18.92
N THR A 463 15.53 -14.35 19.06
CA THR A 463 15.83 -13.32 18.06
C THR A 463 16.39 -13.96 16.78
N LEU A 464 17.31 -14.92 16.90
CA LEU A 464 17.89 -15.65 15.77
C LEU A 464 16.83 -16.44 14.99
N ILE A 465 15.92 -17.13 15.69
CA ILE A 465 14.80 -17.87 15.07
C ILE A 465 13.93 -16.94 14.23
N ARG A 466 13.65 -15.74 14.72
CA ARG A 466 12.84 -14.74 14.01
C ARG A 466 13.58 -14.07 12.87
N ALA A 467 14.91 -13.95 12.99
CA ALA A 467 15.78 -13.29 12.02
C ALA A 467 16.11 -14.21 10.82
N ASP A 468 16.10 -15.53 10.99
CA ASP A 468 16.48 -16.49 9.94
C ASP A 468 15.35 -16.82 8.93
N HIS A 469 14.76 -15.78 8.32
CA HIS A 469 13.69 -15.92 7.32
C HIS A 469 14.07 -16.71 6.04
N LYS A 470 15.38 -16.93 5.79
CA LYS A 470 15.92 -17.62 4.61
C LYS A 470 16.56 -18.98 4.94
N GLY A 471 16.53 -19.40 6.21
CA GLY A 471 17.11 -20.66 6.66
C GLY A 471 18.62 -20.78 6.43
N LEU A 472 19.35 -19.66 6.45
CA LEU A 472 20.78 -19.61 6.15
C LEU A 472 21.65 -19.92 7.38
N ARG A 473 21.08 -19.90 8.60
CA ARG A 473 21.79 -20.13 9.87
C ARG A 473 21.06 -21.14 10.77
N VAL A 474 20.33 -22.08 10.17
CA VAL A 474 19.49 -23.05 10.90
C VAL A 474 20.31 -23.81 11.94
N ASP A 475 21.49 -24.32 11.59
CA ASP A 475 22.33 -25.10 12.49
C ASP A 475 22.83 -24.28 13.71
N GLU A 476 23.27 -23.04 13.47
CA GLU A 476 23.74 -22.14 14.52
C GLU A 476 22.59 -21.70 15.44
N THR A 477 21.44 -21.39 14.86
CA THR A 477 20.23 -21.02 15.59
C THR A 477 19.76 -22.16 16.48
N ILE A 478 19.75 -23.39 15.96
CA ILE A 478 19.39 -24.60 16.73
C ILE A 478 20.39 -24.83 17.86
N LEU A 479 21.68 -24.59 17.64
CA LEU A 479 22.71 -24.75 18.67
C LEU A 479 22.47 -23.79 19.85
N VAL A 480 22.29 -22.50 19.57
CA VAL A 480 22.03 -21.47 20.60
C VAL A 480 20.71 -21.74 21.33
N LEU A 481 19.66 -22.11 20.58
CA LEU A 481 18.36 -22.51 21.15
C LEU A 481 18.49 -23.71 22.09
N THR A 482 19.21 -24.74 21.66
CA THR A 482 19.42 -25.96 22.45
C THR A 482 20.19 -25.68 23.72
N GLU A 483 21.19 -24.80 23.65
CA GLU A 483 21.95 -24.39 24.82
C GLU A 483 21.09 -23.57 25.80
N ALA A 484 20.38 -22.56 25.32
CA ALA A 484 19.47 -21.75 26.13
C ALA A 484 18.43 -22.61 26.86
N HIS A 485 17.79 -23.54 26.13
CA HIS A 485 16.80 -24.46 26.69
C HIS A 485 17.40 -25.36 27.78
N LYS A 486 18.60 -25.92 27.56
CA LYS A 486 19.27 -26.77 28.56
C LYS A 486 19.58 -26.03 29.86
N ARG A 487 19.87 -24.73 29.80
CA ARG A 487 20.22 -23.92 30.98
C ARG A 487 18.99 -23.51 31.78
N LEU A 488 17.90 -23.14 31.10
CA LEU A 488 16.71 -22.55 31.74
C LEU A 488 15.57 -23.53 31.99
N CYS A 489 15.49 -24.63 31.23
CA CYS A 489 14.35 -25.54 31.26
C CYS A 489 14.77 -26.91 31.83
N VAL A 490 13.90 -27.49 32.66
CA VAL A 490 14.17 -28.78 33.32
C VAL A 490 14.16 -29.92 32.30
N ARG A 491 15.18 -30.77 32.33
CA ARG A 491 15.32 -31.92 31.42
C ARG A 491 15.10 -33.25 32.14
N GLU A 492 14.27 -34.12 31.57
CA GLU A 492 14.37 -35.56 31.90
C GLU A 492 15.52 -36.21 31.10
N PRO A 493 16.40 -37.02 31.73
CA PRO A 493 17.53 -37.64 31.03
C PRO A 493 17.07 -38.49 29.84
N GLY A 494 17.57 -38.17 28.64
CA GLY A 494 17.28 -38.93 27.42
C GLY A 494 16.10 -38.42 26.58
N GLN A 495 15.38 -37.39 27.01
CA GLN A 495 14.35 -36.74 26.18
C GLN A 495 15.00 -35.84 25.11
N GLU A 496 14.57 -36.02 23.86
CA GLU A 496 14.85 -35.10 22.74
C GLU A 496 13.68 -34.11 22.62
N PHE A 497 14.01 -32.85 22.34
CA PHE A 497 13.03 -31.78 22.15
C PHE A 497 13.15 -31.24 20.73
N THR A 498 12.01 -30.93 20.13
CA THR A 498 11.93 -30.23 18.85
C THR A 498 12.28 -28.75 19.01
N VAL A 499 12.69 -28.08 17.92
CA VAL A 499 12.89 -26.61 17.88
C VAL A 499 11.66 -25.88 18.40
N GLN A 500 10.48 -26.38 18.06
CA GLN A 500 9.22 -25.82 18.50
C GLN A 500 9.06 -25.93 20.02
N GLU A 501 9.18 -27.12 20.61
CA GLU A 501 9.06 -27.30 22.06
C GLU A 501 10.03 -26.41 22.82
N MET A 502 11.30 -26.35 22.38
CA MET A 502 12.30 -25.48 23.01
C MET A 502 11.92 -23.99 22.93
N THR A 503 11.41 -23.53 21.78
CA THR A 503 10.95 -22.15 21.59
C THR A 503 9.76 -21.83 22.50
N GLN A 504 8.83 -22.77 22.65
CA GLN A 504 7.65 -22.62 23.50
C GLN A 504 8.03 -22.54 24.98
N ASP A 505 8.95 -23.39 25.44
CA ASP A 505 9.42 -23.40 26.82
C ASP A 505 10.19 -22.11 27.16
N LEU A 506 11.08 -21.65 26.26
CA LEU A 506 11.85 -20.43 26.47
C LEU A 506 10.98 -19.17 26.49
N THR A 507 10.01 -19.06 25.58
CA THR A 507 9.07 -17.93 25.57
C THR A 507 8.22 -17.90 26.84
N ALA A 508 7.75 -19.06 27.30
CA ALA A 508 7.03 -19.18 28.57
C ALA A 508 7.90 -18.78 29.77
N HIS A 509 9.17 -19.20 29.79
CA HIS A 509 10.13 -18.83 30.83
C HIS A 509 10.33 -17.31 30.90
N ILE A 510 10.67 -16.66 29.77
CA ILE A 510 10.89 -15.21 29.70
C ILE A 510 9.65 -14.45 30.19
N MET A 511 8.45 -14.84 29.73
CA MET A 511 7.21 -14.20 30.15
C MET A 511 6.91 -14.37 31.64
N MET A 512 7.26 -15.52 32.23
CA MET A 512 7.09 -15.77 33.66
C MET A 512 8.03 -14.89 34.48
N THR A 513 9.33 -14.96 34.18
CA THR A 513 10.37 -14.18 34.87
C THR A 513 10.11 -12.67 34.76
N ALA A 514 9.73 -12.19 33.56
CA ALA A 514 9.39 -10.80 33.33
C ALA A 514 8.20 -10.30 34.18
N ARG A 515 7.20 -11.16 34.42
CA ARG A 515 6.05 -10.81 35.28
C ARG A 515 6.45 -10.75 36.75
N ASP A 516 7.30 -11.68 37.20
CA ASP A 516 7.80 -11.71 38.58
C ASP A 516 8.68 -10.48 38.87
N ASP A 517 9.52 -10.09 37.91
CA ASP A 517 10.44 -8.96 38.01
C ASP A 517 9.78 -7.60 37.67
N GLN A 518 8.54 -7.61 37.18
CA GLN A 518 7.84 -6.42 36.66
C GLN A 518 8.61 -5.69 35.54
N ASP A 519 9.31 -6.44 34.69
CA ASP A 519 10.06 -5.93 33.53
C ASP A 519 9.16 -5.91 32.28
N ASP A 520 8.62 -4.74 31.96
CA ASP A 520 7.77 -4.54 30.80
C ASP A 520 8.50 -4.78 29.47
N SER A 521 9.79 -4.48 29.38
CA SER A 521 10.55 -4.69 28.14
C SER A 521 10.72 -6.18 27.86
N ALA A 522 11.11 -6.94 28.88
CA ALA A 522 11.17 -8.40 28.81
C ALA A 522 9.82 -9.04 28.50
N LEU A 523 8.76 -8.55 29.15
CA LEU A 523 7.41 -9.07 28.94
C LEU A 523 6.92 -8.82 27.51
N LEU A 524 7.17 -7.62 26.96
CA LEU A 524 6.85 -7.29 25.57
C LEU A 524 7.58 -8.21 24.60
N PHE A 525 8.88 -8.40 24.79
CA PHE A 525 9.67 -9.32 23.97
C PHE A 525 9.11 -10.75 24.03
N GLY A 526 8.84 -11.26 25.24
CA GLY A 526 8.29 -12.60 25.45
C GLY A 526 6.92 -12.81 24.82
N LEU A 527 5.99 -11.85 25.00
CA LEU A 527 4.66 -11.90 24.42
C LEU A 527 4.70 -11.95 22.89
N TRP A 528 5.53 -11.10 22.27
CA TRP A 528 5.70 -11.09 20.82
C TRP A 528 6.37 -12.35 20.30
N ALA A 529 7.45 -12.81 20.94
CA ALA A 529 8.13 -14.04 20.56
C ALA A 529 7.20 -15.25 20.69
N ARG A 530 6.40 -15.32 21.75
CA ARG A 530 5.38 -16.37 21.95
C ARG A 530 4.33 -16.32 20.85
N HIS A 531 3.79 -15.13 20.55
CA HIS A 531 2.78 -14.94 19.53
C HIS A 531 3.24 -15.44 18.16
N ASP A 532 4.47 -15.10 17.76
CA ASP A 532 5.03 -15.53 16.48
C ASP A 532 5.35 -17.03 16.47
N ALA A 533 5.89 -17.57 17.57
CA ALA A 533 6.24 -18.98 17.67
C ALA A 533 5.04 -19.93 17.63
N ILE A 534 3.87 -19.50 18.12
CA ILE A 534 2.67 -20.35 18.13
C ILE A 534 1.78 -20.18 16.90
N TRP A 535 2.08 -19.22 16.02
CA TRP A 535 1.20 -18.93 14.88
C TRP A 535 0.91 -20.20 14.07
N GLY A 536 -0.36 -20.52 13.85
CA GLY A 536 -0.78 -21.69 13.08
C GLY A 536 -2.13 -22.24 13.59
N PRO A 537 -2.77 -23.17 12.85
CA PRO A 537 -4.07 -23.72 13.23
C PRO A 537 -4.11 -24.23 14.67
N GLY A 538 -5.20 -23.90 15.38
CA GLY A 538 -5.44 -24.29 16.78
C GLY A 538 -4.79 -23.40 17.85
N SER A 539 -4.02 -22.36 17.48
CA SER A 539 -3.41 -21.43 18.45
C SER A 539 -4.16 -20.11 18.64
N ALA A 540 -5.18 -19.83 17.83
CA ALA A 540 -5.89 -18.55 17.83
C ALA A 540 -6.43 -18.11 19.20
N ALA A 541 -6.93 -19.05 20.02
CA ALA A 541 -7.42 -18.74 21.37
C ALA A 541 -6.32 -18.20 22.30
N GLU A 542 -5.11 -18.72 22.16
CA GLU A 542 -3.95 -18.26 22.92
C GLU A 542 -3.44 -16.93 22.37
N ARG A 543 -3.37 -16.76 21.05
CA ARG A 543 -3.00 -15.49 20.42
C ARG A 543 -3.93 -14.34 20.82
N GLU A 544 -5.24 -14.57 20.91
CA GLU A 544 -6.20 -13.58 21.43
C GLU A 544 -5.79 -13.08 22.84
N ARG A 545 -5.47 -14.00 23.76
CA ARG A 545 -5.03 -13.64 25.11
C ARG A 545 -3.70 -12.88 25.13
N LEU A 546 -2.74 -13.28 24.28
CA LEU A 546 -1.45 -12.58 24.15
C LEU A 546 -1.66 -11.15 23.65
N THR A 547 -2.54 -10.95 22.66
CA THR A 547 -2.84 -9.61 22.14
C THR A 547 -3.53 -8.71 23.17
N ASP A 548 -4.39 -9.26 24.03
CA ASP A 548 -4.99 -8.50 25.14
C ASP A 548 -3.93 -8.00 26.12
N GLU A 549 -2.95 -8.84 26.46
CA GLU A 549 -1.85 -8.44 27.35
C GLU A 549 -0.92 -7.43 26.68
N LEU A 550 -0.61 -7.59 25.38
CA LEU A 550 0.18 -6.63 24.61
C LEU A 550 -0.45 -5.23 24.60
N VAL A 551 -1.78 -5.12 24.47
CA VAL A 551 -2.48 -3.83 24.56
C VAL A 551 -2.33 -3.19 25.94
N VAL A 552 -2.44 -3.98 27.01
CA VAL A 552 -2.27 -3.48 28.39
C VAL A 552 -0.85 -2.96 28.62
N VAL A 553 0.16 -3.72 28.19
CA VAL A 553 1.57 -3.32 28.34
C VAL A 553 1.90 -2.13 27.43
N GLY A 554 1.34 -2.08 26.21
CA GLY A 554 1.48 -0.93 25.29
C GLY A 554 0.95 0.37 25.88
N ARG A 555 -0.23 0.33 26.51
CA ARG A 555 -0.80 1.50 27.21
C ARG A 555 0.08 1.97 28.36
N ARG A 556 0.55 1.04 29.19
CA ARG A 556 1.40 1.36 30.35
C ARG A 556 2.75 1.93 29.94
N THR A 557 3.35 1.40 28.86
CA THR A 557 4.63 1.87 28.30
C THR A 557 4.47 3.07 27.36
N SER A 558 3.23 3.50 27.09
CA SER A 558 2.92 4.62 26.18
C SER A 558 3.41 4.39 24.75
N ASN A 559 3.27 3.17 24.25
CA ASN A 559 3.65 2.75 22.91
C ASN A 559 2.39 2.57 22.04
N PRO A 560 1.90 3.62 21.36
CA PRO A 560 0.67 3.56 20.56
C PRO A 560 0.78 2.66 19.32
N GLU A 561 2.00 2.47 18.79
CA GLU A 561 2.23 1.57 17.65
C GLU A 561 2.03 0.12 18.04
N LEU A 562 2.51 -0.25 19.23
CA LEU A 562 2.27 -1.56 19.79
C LEU A 562 0.78 -1.84 19.98
N GLU A 563 0.02 -0.87 20.51
CA GLU A 563 -1.45 -0.99 20.63
C GLU A 563 -2.11 -1.22 19.26
N HIS A 564 -1.64 -0.51 18.23
CA HIS A 564 -2.14 -0.67 16.87
C HIS A 564 -1.85 -2.06 16.29
N TYR A 565 -0.61 -2.56 16.40
CA TYR A 565 -0.26 -3.91 15.93
C TYR A 565 -1.00 -5.01 16.70
N ALA A 566 -1.11 -4.90 18.02
CA ALA A 566 -1.85 -5.86 18.84
C ALA A 566 -3.34 -5.92 18.43
N ALA A 567 -3.94 -4.77 18.12
CA ALA A 567 -5.30 -4.71 17.59
C ALA A 567 -5.45 -5.38 16.21
N SER A 568 -4.44 -5.30 15.34
CA SER A 568 -4.40 -6.04 14.08
C SER A 568 -4.42 -7.56 14.32
N PHE A 569 -3.45 -8.09 15.08
CA PHE A 569 -3.39 -9.54 15.32
C PHE A 569 -4.61 -10.09 16.05
N LYS A 570 -5.24 -9.28 16.90
CA LYS A 570 -6.45 -9.70 17.62
C LYS A 570 -7.62 -9.92 16.68
N TRP A 571 -7.85 -9.05 15.68
CA TRP A 571 -8.92 -9.31 14.71
C TRP A 571 -8.63 -10.57 13.90
N VAL A 572 -7.36 -10.84 13.58
CA VAL A 572 -6.98 -12.07 12.86
C VAL A 572 -7.27 -13.32 13.69
N ALA A 573 -6.91 -13.32 14.98
CA ALA A 573 -7.20 -14.44 15.88
C ALA A 573 -8.71 -14.68 16.07
N LEU A 574 -9.52 -13.61 16.14
CA LEU A 574 -10.97 -13.72 16.21
C LEU A 574 -11.57 -14.29 14.92
N LEU A 575 -11.06 -13.86 13.75
CA LEU A 575 -11.49 -14.38 12.46
C LEU A 575 -11.18 -15.87 12.32
N GLU A 576 -9.97 -16.30 12.71
CA GLU A 576 -9.56 -17.71 12.69
C GLU A 576 -10.52 -18.59 13.50
N ARG A 577 -11.04 -18.08 14.62
CA ARG A 577 -12.00 -18.79 15.49
C ARG A 577 -13.44 -18.80 14.99
N GLY A 578 -13.74 -18.15 13.85
CA GLY A 578 -15.12 -17.99 13.41
C GLY A 578 -15.94 -17.02 14.27
N ASP A 579 -15.29 -16.11 15.00
CA ASP A 579 -15.94 -15.18 15.92
C ASP A 579 -16.33 -13.85 15.23
N PRO A 580 -17.62 -13.47 15.17
CA PRO A 580 -18.06 -12.24 14.52
C PRO A 580 -17.53 -10.95 15.18
N ARG A 581 -17.02 -11.01 16.42
CA ARG A 581 -16.36 -9.87 17.09
C ARG A 581 -15.12 -9.37 16.34
N TYR A 582 -14.54 -10.17 15.44
CA TYR A 582 -13.40 -9.76 14.63
C TYR A 582 -13.64 -8.43 13.91
N PHE A 583 -14.87 -8.18 13.42
CA PHE A 583 -15.18 -7.00 12.62
C PHE A 583 -15.17 -5.72 13.46
N GLU A 584 -15.66 -5.78 14.70
CA GLU A 584 -15.59 -4.67 15.65
C GLU A 584 -14.12 -4.37 16.01
N GLN A 585 -13.34 -5.41 16.29
CA GLN A 585 -11.91 -5.27 16.59
C GLN A 585 -11.12 -4.69 15.41
N TYR A 586 -11.44 -5.11 14.18
CA TYR A 586 -10.87 -4.56 12.96
C TYR A 586 -11.21 -3.07 12.79
N GLN A 587 -12.44 -2.66 13.10
CA GLN A 587 -12.84 -1.25 13.07
C GLN A 587 -12.08 -0.41 14.11
N GLU A 588 -11.84 -0.96 15.31
CA GLU A 588 -11.00 -0.31 16.32
C GLU A 588 -9.56 -0.13 15.81
N PHE A 589 -8.98 -1.17 15.19
CA PHE A 589 -7.66 -1.11 14.57
C PHE A 589 -7.57 0.01 13.50
N VAL A 590 -8.55 0.11 12.60
CA VAL A 590 -8.60 1.19 11.58
C VAL A 590 -8.75 2.58 12.21
N ALA A 591 -9.54 2.70 13.29
CA ALA A 591 -9.71 3.95 14.00
C ALA A 591 -8.41 4.39 14.69
N LEU A 592 -7.65 3.47 15.29
CA LEU A 592 -6.35 3.75 15.89
C LEU A 592 -5.36 4.33 14.87
N ALA A 593 -5.31 3.79 13.64
CA ALA A 593 -4.48 4.36 12.57
C ALA A 593 -4.86 5.80 12.20
N SER A 594 -6.14 6.15 12.27
CA SER A 594 -6.64 7.50 11.95
C SER A 594 -6.24 8.53 13.01
N THR A 595 -6.06 8.07 14.26
CA THR A 595 -5.56 8.89 15.37
C THR A 595 -4.05 8.89 15.49
N GLY A 596 -3.40 7.85 14.97
CA GLY A 596 -1.94 7.67 14.96
C GLY A 596 -1.27 8.57 13.92
N ARG A 597 -0.16 9.21 14.32
CA ARG A 597 0.66 10.04 13.41
C ARG A 597 1.67 9.23 12.59
N ALA A 598 1.89 7.94 12.92
CA ALA A 598 2.91 7.10 12.31
C ALA A 598 2.50 6.62 10.90
N PRO A 599 3.30 6.91 9.85
CA PRO A 599 3.11 6.37 8.51
C PRO A 599 2.95 4.85 8.47
N SER A 600 3.71 4.10 9.29
CA SER A 600 3.64 2.63 9.36
C SER A 600 2.24 2.11 9.73
N SER A 601 1.56 2.79 10.67
CA SER A 601 0.19 2.44 11.10
C SER A 601 -0.83 2.69 9.99
N GLN A 602 -0.69 3.79 9.25
CA GLN A 602 -1.57 4.07 8.11
C GLN A 602 -1.37 3.05 6.99
N LEU A 603 -0.13 2.63 6.76
CA LEU A 603 0.23 1.61 5.78
C LEU A 603 -0.37 0.25 6.15
N ALA A 604 -0.11 -0.23 7.37
CA ALA A 604 -0.68 -1.47 7.89
C ALA A 604 -2.22 -1.46 7.83
N SER A 605 -2.85 -0.34 8.18
CA SER A 605 -4.30 -0.21 8.10
C SER A 605 -4.85 -0.34 6.68
N ARG A 606 -4.18 0.23 5.67
CA ARG A 606 -4.61 0.09 4.26
C ARG A 606 -4.47 -1.34 3.76
N ILE A 607 -3.41 -2.04 4.16
CA ILE A 607 -3.19 -3.46 3.84
C ILE A 607 -4.35 -4.32 4.38
N ASP A 608 -4.64 -4.21 5.68
CA ASP A 608 -5.72 -4.97 6.32
C ASP A 608 -7.09 -4.58 5.76
N GLN A 609 -7.31 -3.31 5.40
CA GLN A 609 -8.52 -2.89 4.69
C GLN A 609 -8.66 -3.58 3.32
N SER A 610 -7.56 -3.74 2.56
CA SER A 610 -7.57 -4.48 1.29
C SER A 610 -7.92 -5.97 1.51
N ILE A 611 -7.38 -6.59 2.55
CA ILE A 611 -7.66 -7.99 2.91
C ILE A 611 -9.15 -8.16 3.23
N ILE A 612 -9.69 -7.33 4.13
CA ILE A 612 -11.11 -7.39 4.51
C ILE A 612 -12.04 -7.04 3.34
N ALA A 613 -11.67 -6.09 2.49
CA ALA A 613 -12.42 -5.78 1.27
C ALA A 613 -12.46 -6.99 0.31
N THR A 614 -11.34 -7.70 0.16
CA THR A 614 -11.27 -8.94 -0.64
C THR A 614 -12.19 -10.03 -0.07
N LEU A 615 -12.18 -10.26 1.24
CA LEU A 615 -13.08 -11.22 1.90
C LEU A 615 -14.57 -10.90 1.68
N GLN A 616 -14.91 -9.61 1.71
CA GLN A 616 -16.27 -9.12 1.55
C GLN A 616 -16.75 -9.07 0.09
N GLY A 617 -15.88 -9.45 -0.87
CA GLY A 617 -16.17 -9.39 -2.30
C GLY A 617 -16.12 -7.97 -2.89
N ARG A 618 -15.54 -7.00 -2.17
CA ARG A 618 -15.33 -5.62 -2.61
C ARG A 618 -14.00 -5.48 -3.38
N PHE A 619 -13.83 -6.28 -4.43
CA PHE A 619 -12.54 -6.43 -5.12
C PHE A 619 -11.97 -5.14 -5.72
N ALA A 620 -12.82 -4.25 -6.24
CA ALA A 620 -12.37 -2.97 -6.78
C ALA A 620 -11.83 -2.03 -5.69
N GLU A 621 -12.42 -2.06 -4.49
CA GLU A 621 -11.94 -1.30 -3.33
C GLU A 621 -10.62 -1.87 -2.80
N ALA A 622 -10.52 -3.21 -2.72
CA ALA A 622 -9.28 -3.88 -2.36
C ALA A 622 -8.13 -3.49 -3.29
N GLU A 623 -8.38 -3.49 -4.61
CA GLU A 623 -7.40 -3.04 -5.60
C GLU A 623 -7.01 -1.57 -5.41
N ALA A 624 -7.98 -0.68 -5.19
CA ALA A 624 -7.67 0.74 -4.97
C ALA A 624 -6.81 0.96 -3.71
N LEU A 625 -7.08 0.23 -2.63
CA LEU A 625 -6.33 0.31 -1.39
C LEU A 625 -4.89 -0.20 -1.56
N ILE A 626 -4.68 -1.35 -2.21
CA ILE A 626 -3.33 -1.88 -2.43
C ILE A 626 -2.53 -1.01 -3.41
N GLN A 627 -3.17 -0.42 -4.42
CA GLN A 627 -2.50 0.52 -5.32
C GLN A 627 -2.06 1.80 -4.61
N GLN A 628 -2.84 2.31 -3.64
CA GLN A 628 -2.40 3.42 -2.80
C GLN A 628 -1.14 3.06 -2.01
N VAL A 629 -1.10 1.86 -1.43
CA VAL A 629 0.07 1.33 -0.71
C VAL A 629 1.31 1.32 -1.61
N ILE A 630 1.19 0.83 -2.85
CA ILE A 630 2.28 0.76 -3.82
C ILE A 630 2.73 2.18 -4.24
N SER A 631 1.79 3.06 -4.58
CA SER A 631 2.10 4.42 -5.08
C SER A 631 2.80 5.31 -4.07
N CYS A 632 2.64 5.04 -2.76
CA CYS A 632 3.33 5.78 -1.70
C CYS A 632 4.84 5.45 -1.60
N HIS A 633 5.33 4.45 -2.33
CA HIS A 633 6.70 3.93 -2.22
C HIS A 633 7.47 3.98 -3.57
N GLU A 634 7.15 4.92 -4.46
CA GLU A 634 7.95 5.18 -5.67
C GLU A 634 9.37 5.67 -5.28
N GLY A 635 10.29 4.74 -5.04
CA GLY A 635 11.71 5.04 -4.77
C GLY A 635 12.49 3.95 -4.06
N ASP A 636 11.85 3.15 -3.19
CA ASP A 636 12.50 2.09 -2.41
C ASP A 636 11.75 0.76 -2.62
N GLU A 637 12.38 -0.18 -3.33
CA GLU A 637 11.94 -1.57 -3.41
C GLU A 637 12.12 -2.24 -2.04
N HIS A 638 11.26 -1.96 -1.08
CA HIS A 638 11.28 -2.69 0.19
C HIS A 638 10.78 -4.13 -0.08
N PRO A 639 11.64 -5.16 0.02
CA PRO A 639 11.36 -6.49 -0.51
C PRO A 639 10.07 -7.12 0.05
N HIS A 640 9.78 -6.84 1.33
CA HIS A 640 8.59 -7.36 2.02
C HIS A 640 7.24 -6.86 1.46
N PHE A 641 7.17 -5.66 0.86
CA PHE A 641 5.91 -5.16 0.29
C PHE A 641 5.66 -5.70 -1.14
N GLY A 642 6.72 -6.07 -1.86
CA GLY A 642 6.63 -6.73 -3.16
C GLY A 642 5.92 -8.08 -3.07
N ASP A 643 6.34 -8.90 -2.11
CA ASP A 643 5.75 -10.23 -1.84
C ASP A 643 4.28 -10.13 -1.43
N LEU A 644 3.96 -9.19 -0.54
CA LEU A 644 2.60 -8.97 -0.07
C LEU A 644 1.66 -8.55 -1.22
N ASN A 645 2.12 -7.65 -2.10
CA ASN A 645 1.35 -7.23 -3.27
C ASN A 645 1.07 -8.42 -4.22
N GLN A 646 2.07 -9.26 -4.48
CA GLN A 646 1.90 -10.45 -5.31
C GLN A 646 0.88 -11.42 -4.69
N LEU A 647 0.95 -11.63 -3.37
CA LEU A 647 -0.02 -12.46 -2.64
C LEU A 647 -1.45 -11.89 -2.70
N GLN A 648 -1.63 -10.58 -2.48
CA GLN A 648 -2.97 -9.96 -2.55
C GLN A 648 -3.56 -10.06 -3.97
N ARG A 649 -2.75 -9.84 -5.01
CA ARG A 649 -3.15 -10.05 -6.41
C ARG A 649 -3.53 -11.51 -6.65
N TRP A 650 -2.73 -12.45 -6.18
CA TRP A 650 -2.99 -13.89 -6.32
C TRP A 650 -4.31 -14.30 -5.67
N THR A 651 -4.54 -13.92 -4.41
CA THR A 651 -5.77 -14.24 -3.66
C THR A 651 -7.01 -13.71 -4.38
N ARG A 652 -6.97 -12.43 -4.79
CA ARG A 652 -8.08 -11.78 -5.48
C ARG A 652 -8.36 -12.42 -6.84
N TRP A 653 -7.34 -12.64 -7.68
CA TRP A 653 -7.53 -13.24 -9.00
C TRP A 653 -7.94 -14.71 -8.93
N CYS A 654 -7.55 -15.45 -7.89
CA CYS A 654 -8.11 -16.77 -7.61
C CYS A 654 -9.62 -16.69 -7.36
N LEU A 655 -10.07 -15.76 -6.51
CA LEU A 655 -11.49 -15.57 -6.21
C LEU A 655 -12.30 -15.00 -7.39
N GLU A 656 -11.72 -14.16 -8.24
CA GLU A 656 -12.36 -13.65 -9.47
C GLU A 656 -12.39 -14.68 -10.62
N GLY A 657 -11.58 -15.73 -10.54
CA GLY A 657 -11.42 -16.72 -11.61
C GLY A 657 -10.58 -16.22 -12.79
N ARG A 658 -9.66 -15.30 -12.53
CA ARG A 658 -8.73 -14.71 -13.52
C ARG A 658 -7.47 -15.55 -13.70
N PHE A 659 -7.66 -16.82 -14.07
CA PHE A 659 -6.56 -17.79 -14.12
C PHE A 659 -5.51 -17.51 -15.19
N ASP A 660 -5.86 -16.84 -16.28
CA ASP A 660 -4.89 -16.50 -17.33
C ASP A 660 -3.93 -15.41 -16.86
N ASP A 661 -4.40 -14.44 -16.06
CA ASP A 661 -3.58 -13.42 -15.45
C ASP A 661 -2.61 -14.02 -14.40
N LEU A 662 -3.06 -15.06 -13.67
CA LEU A 662 -2.24 -15.78 -12.70
C LEU A 662 -1.01 -16.47 -13.32
N VAL A 663 -1.04 -16.85 -14.60
CA VAL A 663 0.13 -17.43 -15.28
C VAL A 663 1.27 -16.42 -15.36
N GLY A 664 0.96 -15.14 -15.59
CA GLY A 664 1.95 -14.07 -15.58
C GLY A 664 2.49 -13.80 -14.18
N LEU A 665 1.60 -13.78 -13.18
CA LEU A 665 1.96 -13.54 -11.79
C LEU A 665 2.84 -14.66 -11.20
N HIS A 666 2.56 -15.94 -11.51
CA HIS A 666 3.41 -17.05 -11.05
C HIS A 666 4.83 -16.95 -11.59
N ARG A 667 5.00 -16.47 -12.83
CA ARG A 667 6.33 -16.20 -13.38
C ARG A 667 7.04 -15.07 -12.63
N GLU A 668 6.33 -13.97 -12.35
CA GLU A 668 6.84 -12.86 -11.52
C GLU A 668 7.29 -13.34 -10.13
N ILE A 669 6.45 -14.14 -9.46
CA ILE A 669 6.74 -14.74 -8.14
C ILE A 669 7.99 -15.63 -8.19
N HIS A 670 8.14 -16.43 -9.25
CA HIS A 670 9.31 -17.30 -9.42
C HIS A 670 10.60 -16.51 -9.67
N ASP A 671 10.54 -15.52 -10.57
CA ASP A 671 11.69 -14.68 -10.93
C ASP A 671 12.19 -13.86 -9.73
N ASN A 672 11.27 -13.46 -8.83
CA ASN A 672 11.58 -12.74 -7.60
C ASN A 672 12.07 -13.64 -6.45
N GLY A 673 12.11 -14.96 -6.65
CA GLY A 673 12.65 -15.91 -5.67
C GLY A 673 11.75 -16.14 -4.44
N TYR A 674 10.44 -15.91 -4.55
CA TYR A 674 9.51 -16.15 -3.46
C TYR A 674 9.46 -17.65 -3.12
N ALA A 675 9.86 -18.00 -1.89
CA ALA A 675 10.12 -19.39 -1.48
C ALA A 675 8.92 -20.34 -1.64
N TYR A 676 7.70 -19.80 -1.73
CA TYR A 676 6.46 -20.57 -1.70
C TYR A 676 5.64 -20.49 -3.00
N GLY A 677 6.21 -20.00 -4.11
CA GLY A 677 5.50 -19.88 -5.39
C GLY A 677 4.85 -21.19 -5.85
N ARG A 678 5.52 -22.34 -5.66
CA ARG A 678 4.96 -23.66 -6.01
C ARG A 678 3.69 -24.02 -5.26
N LEU A 679 3.54 -23.55 -4.01
CA LEU A 679 2.33 -23.78 -3.22
C LEU A 679 1.14 -23.04 -3.83
N LEU A 680 1.36 -21.78 -4.24
CA LEU A 680 0.35 -20.95 -4.90
C LEU A 680 -0.03 -21.52 -6.29
N GLU A 681 0.95 -22.02 -7.05
CA GLU A 681 0.72 -22.70 -8.33
C GLU A 681 -0.13 -23.97 -8.14
N ALA A 682 0.20 -24.82 -7.16
CA ALA A 682 -0.56 -26.05 -6.87
C ALA A 682 -2.02 -25.75 -6.54
N ILE A 683 -2.27 -24.76 -5.67
CA ILE A 683 -3.62 -24.31 -5.33
C ILE A 683 -4.34 -23.77 -6.57
N THR A 684 -3.63 -23.01 -7.42
CA THR A 684 -4.19 -22.47 -8.67
C THR A 684 -4.61 -23.59 -9.62
N ALA A 685 -3.76 -24.59 -9.83
CA ALA A 685 -4.06 -25.77 -10.66
C ALA A 685 -5.28 -26.54 -10.12
N ALA A 686 -5.32 -26.76 -8.80
CA ALA A 686 -6.44 -27.41 -8.14
C ALA A 686 -7.73 -26.58 -8.22
N HIS A 687 -7.64 -25.23 -8.25
CA HIS A 687 -8.78 -24.34 -8.43
C HIS A 687 -9.32 -24.33 -9.87
N ARG A 688 -8.44 -24.49 -10.87
CA ARG A 688 -8.81 -24.65 -12.30
C ARG A 688 -9.44 -26.00 -12.62
N GLY A 689 -9.31 -26.99 -11.73
CA GLY A 689 -9.76 -28.36 -11.99
C GLY A 689 -8.72 -29.26 -12.66
N ASP A 690 -7.45 -28.82 -12.77
CA ASP A 690 -6.38 -29.63 -13.36
C ASP A 690 -5.78 -30.56 -12.30
N ALA A 691 -6.39 -31.73 -12.15
CA ALA A 691 -6.03 -32.69 -11.11
C ALA A 691 -4.59 -33.23 -11.25
N ALA A 692 -4.14 -33.50 -12.47
CA ALA A 692 -2.83 -34.07 -12.71
C ALA A 692 -1.71 -33.08 -12.35
N GLU A 693 -1.89 -31.83 -12.77
CA GLU A 693 -0.92 -30.77 -12.47
C GLU A 693 -0.94 -30.37 -10.99
N ALA A 694 -2.13 -30.30 -10.37
CA ALA A 694 -2.27 -30.06 -8.94
C ALA A 694 -1.51 -31.10 -8.11
N VAL A 695 -1.67 -32.39 -8.42
CA VAL A 695 -0.95 -33.48 -7.74
C VAL A 695 0.56 -33.33 -7.91
N ARG A 696 1.03 -33.12 -9.15
CA ARG A 696 2.46 -32.96 -9.44
C ARG A 696 3.08 -31.80 -8.65
N LEU A 697 2.42 -30.65 -8.64
CA LEU A 697 2.91 -29.45 -7.94
C LEU A 697 2.82 -29.58 -6.42
N THR A 698 1.75 -30.19 -5.88
CA THR A 698 1.63 -30.47 -4.44
C THR A 698 2.73 -31.42 -3.97
N ASP A 699 3.08 -32.44 -4.76
CA ASP A 699 4.15 -33.38 -4.41
C ASP A 699 5.53 -32.71 -4.45
N LEU A 700 5.80 -31.88 -5.47
CA LEU A 700 7.02 -31.07 -5.54
C LEU A 700 7.11 -30.03 -4.40
N ALA A 701 5.97 -29.50 -3.97
CA ALA A 701 5.88 -28.62 -2.81
C ALA A 701 6.09 -29.40 -1.50
N ALA A 702 5.79 -30.70 -1.43
CA ALA A 702 6.05 -31.51 -0.25
C ALA A 702 7.56 -31.78 -0.04
N ASP A 703 8.34 -31.84 -1.12
CA ASP A 703 9.81 -32.03 -1.07
C ASP A 703 10.57 -30.84 -0.46
N THR A 704 9.91 -29.69 -0.30
CA THR A 704 10.51 -28.43 0.22
C THR A 704 10.28 -28.22 1.72
N LYS A 705 9.84 -29.26 2.45
CA LYS A 705 9.49 -29.22 3.87
C LYS A 705 10.70 -29.16 4.82
N PRO A 706 10.53 -28.65 6.06
CA PRO A 706 9.25 -28.20 6.67
C PRO A 706 8.85 -26.77 6.29
N TYR A 707 7.54 -26.54 6.13
CA TYR A 707 6.99 -25.18 5.99
C TYR A 707 6.92 -24.49 7.37
N PRO A 708 7.19 -23.17 7.43
CA PRO A 708 6.86 -22.36 8.60
C PRO A 708 5.39 -22.47 9.01
N ARG A 709 5.10 -22.34 10.31
CA ARG A 709 3.72 -22.57 10.83
C ARG A 709 2.71 -21.52 10.38
N ASP A 710 3.17 -20.31 10.07
CA ASP A 710 2.37 -19.26 9.43
C ASP A 710 1.93 -19.59 8.00
N LEU A 711 2.51 -20.63 7.38
CA LEU A 711 2.08 -21.19 6.10
C LEU A 711 1.35 -22.53 6.22
N GLU A 712 1.26 -23.09 7.43
CA GLU A 712 0.68 -24.42 7.67
C GLU A 712 -0.77 -24.50 7.18
N ALA A 713 -1.58 -23.46 7.42
CA ALA A 713 -2.98 -23.43 6.98
C ALA A 713 -3.11 -23.41 5.45
N LEU A 714 -2.23 -22.69 4.74
CA LEU A 714 -2.18 -22.67 3.27
C LEU A 714 -1.75 -24.02 2.70
N TRP A 715 -0.81 -24.70 3.37
CA TRP A 715 -0.42 -26.06 3.05
C TRP A 715 -1.57 -27.06 3.24
N LEU A 716 -2.30 -26.98 4.36
CA LEU A 716 -3.50 -27.80 4.61
C LEU A 716 -4.57 -27.59 3.53
N ARG A 717 -4.82 -26.34 3.13
CA ARG A 717 -5.70 -26.04 2.00
C ARG A 717 -5.21 -26.69 0.72
N CYS A 718 -3.92 -26.56 0.39
CA CYS A 718 -3.35 -27.15 -0.82
C CYS A 718 -3.59 -28.67 -0.86
N GLN A 719 -3.28 -29.37 0.24
CA GLN A 719 -3.49 -30.81 0.33
C GLN A 719 -4.96 -31.20 0.16
N ALA A 720 -5.88 -30.51 0.86
CA ALA A 720 -7.30 -30.81 0.80
C ALA A 720 -7.90 -30.50 -0.57
N GLN A 721 -7.51 -29.37 -1.18
CA GLN A 721 -8.02 -28.97 -2.49
C GLN A 721 -7.50 -29.90 -3.60
N THR A 722 -6.22 -30.28 -3.56
CA THR A 722 -5.62 -31.25 -4.48
C THR A 722 -6.26 -32.63 -4.32
N ALA A 723 -6.49 -33.10 -3.10
CA ALA A 723 -7.17 -34.37 -2.85
C ALA A 723 -8.62 -34.36 -3.36
N ALA A 724 -9.36 -33.27 -3.14
CA ALA A 724 -10.74 -33.15 -3.59
C ALA A 724 -10.87 -33.16 -5.12
N VAL A 725 -9.94 -32.52 -5.86
CA VAL A 725 -9.97 -32.49 -7.33
C VAL A 725 -9.48 -33.81 -7.95
N SER A 726 -8.50 -34.47 -7.35
CA SER A 726 -8.01 -35.77 -7.83
C SER A 726 -8.96 -36.92 -7.51
N ARG A 727 -9.81 -36.75 -6.47
CA ARG A 727 -10.70 -37.78 -5.92
C ARG A 727 -9.97 -39.03 -5.44
N ASP A 728 -8.67 -38.92 -5.19
CA ASP A 728 -7.85 -40.00 -4.66
C ASP A 728 -8.28 -40.32 -3.22
N PRO A 729 -8.74 -41.55 -2.91
CA PRO A 729 -9.24 -41.90 -1.57
C PRO A 729 -8.19 -41.78 -0.46
N GLU A 730 -6.93 -42.14 -0.74
CA GLU A 730 -5.85 -42.08 0.26
C GLU A 730 -5.50 -40.63 0.58
N ARG A 731 -5.36 -39.78 -0.44
CA ARG A 731 -5.13 -38.34 -0.23
C ARG A 731 -6.31 -37.67 0.45
N CYS A 732 -7.54 -38.07 0.12
CA CYS A 732 -8.74 -37.51 0.75
C CYS A 732 -8.81 -37.84 2.24
N GLU A 733 -8.52 -39.08 2.63
CA GLU A 733 -8.51 -39.48 4.03
C GLU A 733 -7.33 -38.84 4.78
N ALA A 734 -6.14 -38.78 4.18
CA ALA A 734 -4.99 -38.11 4.77
C ALA A 734 -5.25 -36.61 5.03
N ALA A 735 -5.80 -35.89 4.05
CA ALA A 735 -6.13 -34.48 4.21
C ALA A 735 -7.26 -34.26 5.24
N ARG A 736 -8.24 -35.17 5.30
CA ARG A 736 -9.33 -35.13 6.29
C ARG A 736 -8.80 -35.27 7.71
N VAL A 737 -7.94 -36.26 7.97
CA VAL A 737 -7.35 -36.49 9.30
C VAL A 737 -6.59 -35.25 9.79
N LEU A 738 -5.91 -34.54 8.88
CA LEU A 738 -5.19 -33.31 9.22
C LEU A 738 -6.11 -32.10 9.50
N LEU A 739 -7.27 -32.02 8.84
CA LEU A 739 -8.20 -30.90 8.98
C LEU A 739 -9.24 -31.09 10.09
N GLU A 740 -9.62 -32.32 10.41
CA GLU A 740 -10.68 -32.62 11.37
C GLU A 740 -10.51 -31.93 12.74
N PRO A 741 -9.30 -31.83 13.33
CA PRO A 741 -9.10 -31.13 14.60
C PRO A 741 -9.49 -29.65 14.59
N TYR A 742 -9.55 -29.04 13.41
CA TYR A 742 -9.82 -27.61 13.20
C TYR A 742 -11.22 -27.34 12.64
N SER A 743 -12.11 -28.34 12.66
CA SER A 743 -13.52 -28.17 12.29
C SER A 743 -14.17 -27.02 13.08
N GLY A 744 -14.91 -26.13 12.39
CA GLY A 744 -15.45 -24.89 12.94
C GLY A 744 -14.51 -23.67 12.92
N GLU A 745 -13.21 -23.84 12.65
CA GLU A 745 -12.23 -22.75 12.51
C GLU A 745 -12.05 -22.33 11.03
N TRP A 746 -11.25 -21.29 10.81
CA TRP A 746 -10.87 -20.76 9.50
C TRP A 746 -9.39 -21.01 9.23
N LEU A 747 -9.05 -21.34 7.98
CA LEU A 747 -7.65 -21.43 7.57
C LEU A 747 -7.12 -20.02 7.29
N VAL A 748 -6.19 -19.55 8.12
CA VAL A 748 -5.57 -18.23 8.03
C VAL A 748 -4.05 -18.38 8.02
N SER A 749 -3.39 -17.76 7.04
CA SER A 749 -1.94 -17.83 6.84
C SER A 749 -1.31 -16.45 6.80
N LEU A 750 0.02 -16.42 6.98
CA LEU A 750 0.86 -15.24 6.81
C LEU A 750 0.32 -14.04 7.59
N TYR A 751 0.12 -14.23 8.90
CA TYR A 751 -0.33 -13.17 9.79
C TYR A 751 -1.70 -12.54 9.45
N GLY A 752 -2.54 -13.26 8.68
CA GLY A 752 -3.84 -12.74 8.22
C GLY A 752 -3.82 -12.21 6.79
N CYS A 753 -2.66 -12.21 6.12
CA CYS A 753 -2.53 -11.76 4.73
C CYS A 753 -3.20 -12.70 3.72
N GLU A 754 -3.34 -13.99 4.05
CA GLU A 754 -4.07 -14.96 3.26
C GLU A 754 -5.12 -15.65 4.12
N ILE A 755 -6.35 -15.69 3.61
CA ILE A 755 -7.47 -16.33 4.31
C ILE A 755 -8.11 -17.32 3.35
N SER A 756 -7.90 -18.58 3.66
CA SER A 756 -8.23 -19.76 2.86
C SER A 756 -9.66 -20.27 3.07
N GLY A 757 -10.50 -19.56 3.80
CA GLY A 757 -11.89 -19.95 4.04
C GLY A 757 -12.07 -20.89 5.25
N PRO A 758 -13.32 -21.28 5.55
CA PRO A 758 -13.63 -22.13 6.71
C PRO A 758 -13.13 -23.56 6.48
N VAL A 759 -12.64 -24.22 7.52
CA VAL A 759 -12.15 -25.62 7.46
C VAL A 759 -13.24 -26.57 6.95
N ASP A 760 -14.49 -26.35 7.36
CA ASP A 760 -15.64 -27.15 6.94
C ASP A 760 -15.94 -27.10 5.45
N LEU A 761 -15.51 -26.04 4.74
CA LEU A 761 -15.59 -26.01 3.28
C LEU A 761 -14.70 -27.09 2.68
N TRP A 762 -13.47 -27.21 3.18
CA TRP A 762 -12.48 -28.16 2.68
C TRP A 762 -12.84 -29.59 3.05
N LEU A 763 -13.24 -29.84 4.29
CA LEU A 763 -13.74 -31.15 4.73
C LEU A 763 -14.99 -31.56 3.93
N GLY A 764 -15.94 -30.65 3.73
CA GLY A 764 -17.13 -30.91 2.91
C GLY A 764 -16.82 -31.22 1.45
N ARG A 765 -15.78 -30.61 0.88
CA ARG A 765 -15.29 -30.93 -0.48
C ARG A 765 -14.62 -32.30 -0.55
N LEU A 766 -13.88 -32.71 0.48
CA LEU A 766 -13.31 -34.06 0.58
C LEU A 766 -14.43 -35.11 0.68
N ASP A 767 -15.46 -34.84 1.49
CA ASP A 767 -16.64 -35.70 1.59
C ASP A 767 -17.39 -35.81 0.26
N LEU A 768 -17.52 -34.70 -0.47
CA LEU A 768 -18.12 -34.69 -1.80
C LEU A 768 -17.30 -35.51 -2.81
N ALA A 769 -15.96 -35.40 -2.78
CA ALA A 769 -15.07 -36.16 -3.66
C ALA A 769 -15.14 -37.68 -3.42
N GLN A 770 -15.44 -38.09 -2.19
CA GLN A 770 -15.62 -39.48 -1.76
C GLN A 770 -17.09 -39.92 -1.74
N GLU A 771 -18.01 -39.11 -2.28
CA GLU A 771 -19.44 -39.39 -2.36
C GLU A 771 -20.10 -39.64 -0.99
N ARG A 772 -19.53 -39.09 0.10
CA ARG A 772 -20.11 -39.09 1.46
C ARG A 772 -21.15 -37.96 1.56
N TRP A 773 -22.23 -38.08 0.79
CA TRP A 773 -23.17 -36.98 0.53
C TRP A 773 -23.81 -36.36 1.78
N ALA A 774 -24.15 -37.17 2.79
CA ALA A 774 -24.77 -36.67 4.02
C ALA A 774 -23.81 -35.77 4.81
N ASP A 775 -22.56 -36.22 4.96
CA ASP A 775 -21.50 -35.48 5.66
C ASP A 775 -21.11 -34.22 4.87
N ALA A 776 -21.00 -34.34 3.54
CA ALA A 776 -20.74 -33.20 2.65
C ALA A 776 -21.81 -32.11 2.80
N VAL A 777 -23.10 -32.49 2.81
CA VAL A 777 -24.20 -31.53 2.99
C VAL A 777 -24.15 -30.88 4.38
N ALA A 778 -23.84 -31.62 5.43
CA ALA A 778 -23.73 -31.08 6.78
C ALA A 778 -22.60 -30.04 6.87
N ARG A 779 -21.37 -30.43 6.49
CA ARG A 779 -20.20 -29.55 6.56
C ARG A 779 -20.31 -28.32 5.67
N LEU A 780 -20.84 -28.45 4.46
CA LEU A 780 -21.00 -27.31 3.55
C LEU A 780 -22.10 -26.33 4.00
N ARG A 781 -23.10 -26.80 4.77
CA ARG A 781 -24.05 -25.91 5.46
C ARG A 781 -23.36 -25.15 6.58
N ASP A 782 -22.56 -25.82 7.40
CA ASP A 782 -21.82 -25.19 8.50
C ASP A 782 -20.81 -24.16 7.96
N ALA A 783 -20.11 -24.48 6.87
CA ALA A 783 -19.24 -23.56 6.15
C ALA A 783 -20.00 -22.32 5.64
N THR A 784 -21.21 -22.51 5.09
CA THR A 784 -22.07 -21.40 4.64
C THR A 784 -22.47 -20.50 5.80
N LEU A 785 -22.95 -21.09 6.90
CA LEU A 785 -23.37 -20.34 8.10
C LEU A 785 -22.20 -19.61 8.75
N SER A 786 -21.00 -20.19 8.74
CA SER A 786 -19.78 -19.57 9.23
C SER A 786 -19.39 -18.36 8.38
N ALA A 787 -19.39 -18.50 7.05
CA ALA A 787 -19.07 -17.41 6.12
C ALA A 787 -20.07 -16.25 6.18
N ASP A 788 -21.37 -16.54 6.22
CA ASP A 788 -22.41 -15.52 6.37
C ASP A 788 -22.27 -14.76 7.70
N ARG A 789 -21.98 -15.47 8.80
CA ARG A 789 -21.76 -14.88 10.13
C ARG A 789 -20.58 -13.91 10.15
N LEU A 790 -19.49 -14.25 9.46
CA LEU A 790 -18.30 -13.42 9.34
C LEU A 790 -18.39 -12.36 8.23
N ARG A 791 -19.51 -12.29 7.49
CA ARG A 791 -19.71 -11.35 6.37
C ARG A 791 -18.69 -11.54 5.25
N THR A 792 -18.27 -12.78 4.99
CA THR A 792 -17.28 -13.11 3.95
C THR A 792 -17.97 -13.59 2.67
N THR A 793 -18.51 -12.62 1.92
CA THR A 793 -19.36 -12.86 0.73
C THR A 793 -18.75 -13.86 -0.26
N ALA A 794 -17.45 -13.74 -0.57
CA ALA A 794 -16.79 -14.61 -1.55
C ALA A 794 -16.76 -16.08 -1.10
N TRP A 795 -16.53 -16.33 0.20
CA TRP A 795 -16.48 -17.67 0.76
C TRP A 795 -17.88 -18.27 0.98
N ALA A 796 -18.88 -17.44 1.29
CA ALA A 796 -20.28 -17.86 1.35
C ALA A 796 -20.79 -18.35 -0.02
N ILE A 797 -20.48 -17.60 -1.09
CA ILE A 797 -20.79 -17.98 -2.48
C ILE A 797 -20.12 -19.32 -2.84
N GLU A 798 -18.83 -19.47 -2.54
CA GLU A 798 -18.10 -20.71 -2.80
C GLU A 798 -18.75 -21.89 -2.06
N ALA A 799 -19.00 -21.77 -0.75
CA ALA A 799 -19.63 -22.81 0.07
C ALA A 799 -21.05 -23.20 -0.41
N LYS A 800 -21.90 -22.22 -0.72
CA LYS A 800 -23.26 -22.44 -1.26
C LYS A 800 -23.22 -23.18 -2.60
N SER A 801 -22.23 -22.87 -3.46
CA SER A 801 -22.09 -23.54 -4.76
C SER A 801 -21.76 -25.04 -4.61
N TRP A 802 -20.87 -25.38 -3.67
CA TRP A 802 -20.54 -26.77 -3.36
C TRP A 802 -21.66 -27.47 -2.62
N LEU A 803 -22.37 -26.77 -1.72
CA LEU A 803 -23.55 -27.31 -1.04
C LEU A 803 -24.64 -27.72 -2.03
N ALA A 804 -24.90 -26.89 -3.05
CA ALA A 804 -25.83 -27.24 -4.12
C ALA A 804 -25.39 -28.51 -4.85
N MET A 805 -24.09 -28.66 -5.16
CA MET A 805 -23.56 -29.88 -5.78
C MET A 805 -23.76 -31.11 -4.87
N ALA A 806 -23.51 -30.99 -3.57
CA ALA A 806 -23.70 -32.07 -2.60
C ALA A 806 -25.18 -32.50 -2.49
N LEU A 807 -26.12 -31.55 -2.48
CA LEU A 807 -27.57 -31.81 -2.46
C LEU A 807 -28.02 -32.55 -3.72
N LEU A 808 -27.53 -32.15 -4.90
CA LEU A 808 -27.83 -32.85 -6.15
C LEU A 808 -27.29 -34.28 -6.16
N GLY A 809 -26.08 -34.50 -5.62
CA GLY A 809 -25.52 -35.85 -5.47
C GLY A 809 -26.33 -36.71 -4.49
N ARG A 810 -26.76 -36.16 -3.35
CA ARG A 810 -27.55 -36.86 -2.34
C ARG A 810 -28.94 -37.29 -2.84
N SER A 811 -29.58 -36.45 -3.67
CA SER A 811 -30.85 -36.75 -4.32
C SER A 811 -32.00 -37.15 -3.36
N HIS A 812 -32.07 -36.57 -2.15
CA HIS A 812 -33.25 -36.75 -1.28
C HIS A 812 -34.44 -35.91 -1.74
N GLU A 813 -35.63 -36.21 -1.22
CA GLU A 813 -36.84 -35.41 -1.45
C GLU A 813 -36.61 -33.95 -1.02
N GLY A 814 -36.85 -33.00 -1.93
CA GLY A 814 -36.63 -31.57 -1.69
C GLY A 814 -35.21 -31.06 -1.97
N ASP A 815 -34.21 -31.92 -2.16
CA ASP A 815 -32.82 -31.51 -2.43
C ASP A 815 -32.70 -30.77 -3.77
N ALA A 816 -33.39 -31.24 -4.81
CA ALA A 816 -33.37 -30.60 -6.13
C ALA A 816 -33.92 -29.16 -6.10
N ILE A 817 -34.99 -28.93 -5.32
CA ILE A 817 -35.61 -27.60 -5.15
C ILE A 817 -34.67 -26.68 -4.36
N THR A 818 -34.09 -27.21 -3.28
CA THR A 818 -33.14 -26.47 -2.43
C THR A 818 -31.89 -26.11 -3.22
N ALA A 819 -31.32 -27.05 -3.98
CA ALA A 819 -30.18 -26.83 -4.85
C ALA A 819 -30.48 -25.80 -5.95
N ALA A 820 -31.64 -25.87 -6.62
CA ALA A 820 -32.02 -24.90 -7.64
C ALA A 820 -32.16 -23.46 -7.07
N THR A 821 -32.67 -23.35 -5.84
CA THR A 821 -32.77 -22.07 -5.12
C THR A 821 -31.38 -21.52 -4.81
N LEU A 822 -30.51 -22.35 -4.21
CA LEU A 822 -29.11 -21.98 -3.92
C LEU A 822 -28.35 -21.58 -5.18
N LEU A 823 -28.44 -22.35 -6.27
CA LEU A 823 -27.79 -22.03 -7.54
C LEU A 823 -28.27 -20.69 -8.10
N SER A 824 -29.54 -20.31 -7.89
CA SER A 824 -30.06 -19.00 -8.32
C SER A 824 -29.55 -17.84 -7.48
N GLU A 825 -29.40 -18.05 -6.18
CA GLU A 825 -28.77 -17.09 -5.28
C GLU A 825 -27.28 -16.91 -5.61
N VAL A 826 -26.54 -18.02 -5.71
CA VAL A 826 -25.10 -18.04 -6.03
C VAL A 826 -24.82 -17.40 -7.38
N ASP A 827 -25.59 -17.69 -8.43
CA ASP A 827 -25.42 -17.08 -9.75
C ASP A 827 -25.53 -15.56 -9.71
N ARG A 828 -26.56 -15.04 -9.03
CA ARG A 828 -26.79 -13.61 -8.86
C ARG A 828 -25.65 -12.96 -8.08
N GLU A 829 -25.25 -13.54 -6.96
CA GLU A 829 -24.22 -12.99 -6.08
C GLU A 829 -22.82 -13.08 -6.70
N ALA A 830 -22.45 -14.23 -7.26
CA ALA A 830 -21.18 -14.44 -7.96
C ALA A 830 -21.04 -13.50 -9.17
N THR A 831 -22.11 -13.30 -9.94
CA THR A 831 -22.11 -12.34 -11.05
C THR A 831 -21.93 -10.91 -10.56
N ALA A 832 -22.57 -10.54 -9.47
CA ALA A 832 -22.51 -9.17 -8.92
C ALA A 832 -21.10 -8.78 -8.47
N ILE A 833 -20.34 -9.70 -7.87
CA ILE A 833 -18.97 -9.43 -7.40
C ILE A 833 -17.89 -9.92 -8.38
N GLY A 834 -18.26 -10.60 -9.47
CA GLY A 834 -17.32 -10.97 -10.54
C GLY A 834 -16.57 -12.29 -10.35
N MET A 835 -17.11 -13.28 -9.63
CA MET A 835 -16.52 -14.62 -9.47
C MET A 835 -16.82 -15.52 -10.68
N ARG A 836 -16.04 -15.38 -11.76
CA ARG A 836 -16.33 -16.00 -13.07
C ARG A 836 -16.35 -17.53 -13.04
N GLN A 837 -15.45 -18.12 -12.27
CA GLN A 837 -15.32 -19.57 -12.10
C GLN A 837 -16.54 -20.16 -11.39
N VAL A 838 -17.15 -19.45 -10.44
CA VAL A 838 -18.36 -19.92 -9.77
C VAL A 838 -19.57 -19.80 -10.70
N VAL A 839 -19.68 -18.71 -11.46
CA VAL A 839 -20.74 -18.57 -12.48
C VAL A 839 -20.67 -19.71 -13.51
N ALA A 840 -19.47 -20.05 -13.99
CA ALA A 840 -19.28 -21.19 -14.89
C ALA A 840 -19.71 -22.53 -14.25
N ARG A 841 -19.31 -22.77 -12.99
CA ARG A 841 -19.71 -23.97 -12.23
C ARG A 841 -21.22 -24.06 -12.05
N VAL A 842 -21.89 -22.95 -11.74
CA VAL A 842 -23.36 -22.90 -11.59
C VAL A 842 -24.06 -23.20 -12.92
N ALA A 843 -23.56 -22.67 -14.03
CA ALA A 843 -24.10 -22.98 -15.36
C ALA A 843 -24.03 -24.47 -15.67
N GLU A 844 -22.90 -25.12 -15.39
CA GLU A 844 -22.72 -26.57 -15.55
C GLU A 844 -23.70 -27.38 -14.66
N LEU A 845 -23.84 -27.00 -13.39
CA LEU A 845 -24.76 -27.65 -12.46
C LEU A 845 -26.23 -27.49 -12.86
N ARG A 846 -26.60 -26.34 -13.44
CA ARG A 846 -27.94 -26.11 -13.99
C ARG A 846 -28.22 -26.97 -15.22
N ASP A 847 -27.23 -27.13 -16.10
CA ASP A 847 -27.39 -28.02 -17.26
C ASP A 847 -27.54 -29.49 -16.84
N ARG A 848 -26.85 -29.92 -15.79
CA ARG A 848 -27.01 -31.26 -15.19
C ARG A 848 -28.35 -31.51 -14.52
N THR A 849 -29.03 -30.44 -14.08
CA THR A 849 -30.34 -30.51 -13.40
C THR A 849 -31.53 -30.26 -14.31
N ARG A 850 -31.30 -29.89 -15.57
CA ARG A 850 -32.34 -29.89 -16.60
C ARG A 850 -32.84 -31.31 -16.79
N VAL A 851 -34.01 -31.59 -16.21
CA VAL A 851 -34.84 -32.73 -16.56
C VAL A 851 -35.03 -32.68 -18.08
N PRO A 852 -34.75 -33.76 -18.84
CA PRO A 852 -35.15 -33.82 -20.24
C PRO A 852 -36.65 -33.56 -20.27
N ALA A 853 -37.11 -32.59 -21.05
CA ALA A 853 -38.54 -32.40 -21.28
C ALA A 853 -39.19 -33.77 -21.55
N ALA A 854 -40.34 -34.04 -20.95
CA ALA A 854 -41.08 -35.28 -21.16
C ALA A 854 -41.07 -35.62 -22.67
N PRO A 855 -40.76 -36.86 -23.07
CA PRO A 855 -40.61 -37.18 -24.48
C PRO A 855 -41.91 -36.81 -25.21
N LEU A 856 -41.79 -36.01 -26.27
CA LEU A 856 -42.92 -35.61 -27.13
C LEU A 856 -43.73 -36.82 -27.66
N ALA A 857 -43.11 -38.02 -27.66
CA ALA A 857 -43.76 -39.27 -28.01
C ALA A 857 -43.13 -40.51 -27.32
N GLU A 858 -43.94 -41.43 -26.80
CA GLU A 858 -43.54 -42.73 -26.24
C GLU A 858 -44.27 -43.88 -26.97
N PHE A 859 -43.57 -44.96 -27.28
CA PHE A 859 -44.12 -46.18 -27.88
C PHE A 859 -43.42 -47.39 -27.27
N ARG A 860 -43.77 -47.69 -26.01
CA ARG A 860 -43.07 -48.66 -25.15
C ARG A 860 -43.93 -49.88 -24.85
N ARG A 861 -43.32 -51.06 -24.79
CA ARG A 861 -44.00 -52.31 -24.39
C ARG A 861 -43.61 -52.70 -22.97
N ASP A 862 -44.60 -52.83 -22.09
CA ASP A 862 -44.50 -53.50 -20.79
C ASP A 862 -45.24 -54.83 -20.85
N GLU A 863 -44.47 -55.93 -20.84
CA GLU A 863 -45.00 -57.30 -20.89
C GLU A 863 -46.01 -57.53 -22.05
N ALA A 864 -47.31 -57.53 -21.76
CA ALA A 864 -48.41 -57.78 -22.68
C ALA A 864 -49.16 -56.51 -23.14
N VAL A 865 -48.77 -55.32 -22.67
CA VAL A 865 -49.44 -54.04 -22.94
C VAL A 865 -48.44 -53.00 -23.50
N TRP A 866 -48.86 -52.27 -24.52
CA TRP A 866 -48.15 -51.14 -25.09
C TRP A 866 -48.66 -49.84 -24.46
N THR A 867 -47.74 -48.98 -24.01
CA THR A 867 -48.02 -47.61 -23.60
C THR A 867 -47.61 -46.68 -24.73
N LEU A 868 -48.60 -46.00 -25.31
CA LEU A 868 -48.42 -45.10 -26.44
C LEU A 868 -48.74 -43.67 -25.98
N HIS A 869 -47.75 -42.80 -25.95
CA HIS A 869 -47.90 -41.37 -25.68
C HIS A 869 -47.61 -40.57 -26.94
N PHE A 870 -48.53 -39.71 -27.37
CA PHE A 870 -48.29 -38.79 -28.48
C PHE A 870 -49.24 -37.59 -28.36
N ASP A 871 -48.73 -36.38 -28.58
CA ASP A 871 -49.51 -35.14 -28.54
C ASP A 871 -50.30 -34.96 -27.22
N GLY A 872 -49.65 -35.28 -26.09
CA GLY A 872 -50.21 -35.11 -24.74
C GLY A 872 -51.24 -36.18 -24.32
N VAL A 873 -51.57 -37.14 -25.19
CA VAL A 873 -52.51 -38.24 -24.91
C VAL A 873 -51.74 -39.53 -24.71
N THR A 874 -52.16 -40.34 -23.72
CA THR A 874 -51.62 -41.68 -23.48
C THR A 874 -52.70 -42.73 -23.66
N ALA A 875 -52.43 -43.78 -24.45
CA ALA A 875 -53.29 -44.93 -24.63
C ALA A 875 -52.54 -46.24 -24.32
N HIS A 876 -53.27 -47.22 -23.79
CA HIS A 876 -52.75 -48.55 -23.50
C HIS A 876 -53.41 -49.60 -24.39
N LEU A 877 -52.61 -50.34 -25.16
CA LEU A 877 -53.10 -51.35 -26.10
C LEU A 877 -52.53 -52.74 -25.82
N PRO A 878 -53.32 -53.81 -25.96
CA PRO A 878 -52.78 -55.17 -25.89
C PRO A 878 -51.79 -55.43 -27.02
N ASP A 879 -50.78 -56.26 -26.76
CA ASP A 879 -49.76 -56.60 -27.73
C ASP A 879 -50.32 -57.19 -29.03
N SER A 880 -49.81 -56.70 -30.17
CA SER A 880 -50.16 -57.20 -31.48
C SER A 880 -48.97 -57.13 -32.42
N LYS A 881 -48.94 -58.03 -33.42
CA LYS A 881 -47.82 -58.08 -34.38
C LYS A 881 -47.64 -56.76 -35.12
N GLY A 882 -48.73 -56.06 -35.48
CA GLY A 882 -48.62 -54.76 -36.14
C GLY A 882 -48.10 -53.63 -35.23
N LEU A 883 -48.31 -53.68 -33.91
CA LEU A 883 -47.68 -52.74 -32.97
C LEU A 883 -46.17 -52.99 -32.86
N ARG A 884 -45.75 -54.27 -32.86
CA ARG A 884 -44.32 -54.65 -32.92
C ARG A 884 -43.67 -54.19 -34.23
N ASP A 885 -44.36 -54.35 -35.37
CA ASP A 885 -43.89 -53.90 -36.67
C ASP A 885 -43.72 -52.36 -36.70
N LEU A 886 -44.68 -51.61 -36.15
CA LEU A 886 -44.62 -50.16 -36.03
C LEU A 886 -43.49 -49.71 -35.10
N HIS A 887 -43.36 -50.29 -33.90
CA HIS A 887 -42.26 -49.99 -32.97
C HIS A 887 -40.89 -50.23 -33.61
N PHE A 888 -40.72 -51.33 -34.36
CA PHE A 888 -39.49 -51.60 -35.09
C PHE A 888 -39.17 -50.53 -36.15
N LEU A 889 -40.19 -50.04 -36.87
CA LEU A 889 -40.04 -48.95 -37.85
C LEU A 889 -39.74 -47.60 -37.18
N LEU A 890 -40.38 -47.29 -36.05
CA LEU A 890 -40.16 -46.07 -35.28
C LEU A 890 -38.73 -45.98 -34.74
N GLY A 891 -38.09 -47.12 -34.44
CA GLY A 891 -36.69 -47.19 -34.02
C GLY A 891 -35.68 -46.94 -35.13
N ARG A 892 -36.14 -46.84 -36.38
CA ARG A 892 -35.30 -46.66 -37.57
C ARG A 892 -35.90 -45.61 -38.52
N PRO A 893 -36.11 -44.37 -38.05
CA PRO A 893 -36.72 -43.32 -38.87
C PRO A 893 -35.90 -43.10 -40.14
N GLY A 894 -36.58 -42.99 -41.27
CA GLY A 894 -35.97 -42.79 -42.57
C GLY A 894 -35.33 -44.03 -43.22
N SER A 895 -35.25 -45.17 -42.54
CA SER A 895 -34.67 -46.40 -43.11
C SER A 895 -35.72 -47.25 -43.83
N GLU A 896 -35.36 -47.82 -45.00
CA GLU A 896 -36.19 -48.83 -45.66
C GLU A 896 -35.96 -50.22 -45.06
N VAL A 897 -37.05 -50.87 -44.63
CA VAL A 897 -37.03 -52.21 -44.02
C VAL A 897 -37.80 -53.18 -44.91
N ALA A 898 -37.15 -54.22 -45.43
CA ALA A 898 -37.83 -55.24 -46.25
C ALA A 898 -38.97 -55.92 -45.50
N ALA A 899 -40.13 -56.13 -46.15
CA ALA A 899 -41.31 -56.74 -45.53
C ALA A 899 -41.03 -58.16 -44.99
N VAL A 900 -40.08 -58.88 -45.59
CA VAL A 900 -39.63 -60.19 -45.11
C VAL A 900 -38.99 -60.10 -43.72
N ARG A 901 -38.25 -59.01 -43.43
CA ARG A 901 -37.62 -58.76 -42.12
C ARG A 901 -38.65 -58.50 -41.03
N LEU A 902 -39.74 -57.80 -41.35
CA LEU A 902 -40.84 -57.56 -40.42
C LEU A 902 -41.69 -58.82 -40.19
N LEU A 903 -41.80 -59.69 -41.20
CA LEU A 903 -42.54 -60.95 -41.07
C LEU A 903 -41.83 -61.95 -40.12
N ASP A 904 -40.50 -61.98 -40.14
CA ASP A 904 -39.63 -62.92 -39.41
C ASP A 904 -38.37 -62.21 -38.85
N PRO A 905 -38.49 -61.43 -37.76
CA PRO A 905 -37.40 -60.60 -37.24
C PRO A 905 -36.24 -61.39 -36.60
N GLU A 906 -36.44 -62.67 -36.25
CA GLU A 906 -35.43 -63.55 -35.66
C GLU A 906 -34.51 -64.21 -36.71
N GLY A 907 -34.84 -64.09 -38.00
CA GLY A 907 -34.11 -64.77 -39.08
C GLY A 907 -32.67 -64.30 -39.33
N GLY A 908 -32.21 -63.19 -38.73
CA GLY A 908 -30.87 -62.64 -38.97
C GLY A 908 -30.70 -61.98 -40.36
N GLU A 909 -29.71 -61.07 -40.50
CA GLU A 909 -29.57 -60.25 -41.72
C GLU A 909 -29.29 -61.07 -43.00
N VAL A 910 -28.60 -62.20 -42.85
CA VAL A 910 -28.22 -63.08 -43.97
C VAL A 910 -29.42 -63.84 -44.54
N VAL A 911 -30.34 -64.33 -43.69
CA VAL A 911 -31.56 -65.04 -44.14
C VAL A 911 -32.57 -64.07 -44.74
N VAL A 912 -32.66 -62.85 -44.19
CA VAL A 912 -33.49 -61.76 -44.73
C VAL A 912 -32.99 -61.35 -46.11
N ALA A 913 -31.67 -61.22 -46.30
CA ALA A 913 -31.07 -60.93 -47.60
C ALA A 913 -31.40 -62.02 -48.64
N ALA A 914 -31.21 -63.30 -48.26
CA ALA A 914 -31.49 -64.46 -49.12
C ALA A 914 -32.97 -64.57 -49.55
N LYS A 915 -33.91 -64.22 -48.66
CA LYS A 915 -35.36 -64.22 -48.97
C LYS A 915 -35.84 -62.94 -49.68
N SER A 916 -35.03 -61.87 -49.68
CA SER A 916 -35.33 -60.59 -50.34
C SER A 916 -34.82 -60.51 -51.78
N LEU A 917 -33.78 -61.28 -52.11
CA LEU A 917 -33.17 -61.35 -53.44
C LEU A 917 -33.97 -62.31 -54.33
N GLY A 918 -35.03 -61.79 -54.93
CA GLY A 918 -35.68 -62.44 -56.06
C GLY A 918 -34.81 -62.35 -57.31
N GLY A 919 -34.12 -63.46 -57.65
CA GLY A 919 -33.69 -63.79 -59.02
C GLY A 919 -32.19 -63.68 -59.34
N ASP A 920 -31.41 -64.74 -59.14
CA ASP A 920 -30.75 -65.56 -60.19
C ASP A 920 -29.90 -66.71 -59.60
N ALA A 921 -29.42 -67.62 -60.47
CA ALA A 921 -28.93 -68.98 -60.16
C ALA A 921 -27.71 -69.08 -59.22
N VAL A 922 -27.70 -70.09 -58.33
CA VAL A 922 -26.79 -70.18 -57.17
C VAL A 922 -25.37 -70.70 -57.46
N LEU A 923 -25.04 -71.26 -58.64
CA LEU A 923 -23.63 -71.55 -59.04
C LEU A 923 -23.47 -71.63 -60.57
N ASP A 924 -22.43 -70.99 -61.11
CA ASP A 924 -21.99 -71.15 -62.51
C ASP A 924 -21.15 -72.44 -62.70
N ASP A 925 -20.89 -72.80 -63.96
CA ASP A 925 -20.19 -74.06 -64.29
C ASP A 925 -18.67 -73.99 -64.05
N GLU A 926 -18.09 -72.79 -63.92
CA GLU A 926 -16.68 -72.58 -63.63
C GLU A 926 -16.37 -72.84 -62.15
N ALA A 927 -17.27 -72.43 -61.24
CA ALA A 927 -17.16 -72.74 -59.82
C ALA A 927 -17.18 -74.26 -59.55
N LYS A 928 -18.07 -75.01 -60.22
CA LYS A 928 -18.17 -76.48 -60.06
C LYS A 928 -16.89 -77.22 -60.45
N ALA A 929 -16.14 -76.72 -61.45
CA ALA A 929 -14.89 -77.33 -61.88
C ALA A 929 -13.77 -77.15 -60.84
N ARG A 930 -13.69 -75.98 -60.19
CA ARG A 930 -12.68 -75.69 -59.15
C ARG A 930 -12.93 -76.48 -57.86
N TYR A 931 -14.19 -76.63 -57.45
CA TYR A 931 -14.53 -77.45 -56.29
C TYR A 931 -14.12 -78.92 -56.46
N ARG A 932 -14.25 -79.49 -57.67
CA ARG A 932 -13.80 -80.87 -57.94
C ARG A 932 -12.29 -81.02 -57.84
N ALA A 933 -11.51 -80.13 -58.45
CA ALA A 933 -10.05 -80.20 -58.42
C ALA A 933 -9.48 -80.11 -56.99
N ARG A 934 -10.11 -79.32 -56.11
CA ARG A 934 -9.69 -79.19 -54.70
C ARG A 934 -10.05 -80.41 -53.86
N LEU A 935 -11.15 -81.09 -54.17
CA LEU A 935 -11.52 -82.33 -53.48
C LEU A 935 -10.54 -83.45 -53.80
N ASP A 936 -10.10 -83.57 -55.06
CA ASP A 936 -9.09 -84.55 -55.48
C ASP A 936 -7.74 -84.30 -54.78
N GLU A 937 -7.32 -83.03 -54.67
CA GLU A 937 -6.08 -82.65 -53.96
C GLU A 937 -6.14 -82.97 -52.45
N LEU A 938 -7.30 -82.79 -51.82
CA LEU A 938 -7.49 -83.10 -50.40
C LEU A 938 -7.48 -84.62 -50.14
N ASP A 939 -8.03 -85.43 -51.06
CA ASP A 939 -7.99 -86.89 -50.97
C ASP A 939 -6.53 -87.41 -51.00
N ASP A 940 -5.69 -86.90 -51.91
CA ASP A 940 -4.25 -87.26 -51.98
C ASP A 940 -3.48 -86.87 -50.70
N LEU A 941 -3.80 -85.71 -50.11
CA LEU A 941 -3.18 -85.24 -48.87
C LEU A 941 -3.59 -86.09 -47.66
N ILE A 942 -4.86 -86.50 -47.58
CA ILE A 942 -5.37 -87.37 -46.51
C ILE A 942 -4.68 -88.73 -46.58
N ASP A 943 -4.63 -89.35 -47.77
CA ASP A 943 -3.99 -90.65 -47.96
C ASP A 943 -2.49 -90.61 -47.59
N THR A 944 -1.81 -89.52 -47.93
CA THR A 944 -0.40 -89.31 -47.58
C THR A 944 -0.19 -89.14 -46.07
N ALA A 945 -1.05 -88.37 -45.37
CA ALA A 945 -0.93 -88.23 -43.91
C ALA A 945 -1.26 -89.52 -43.15
N THR A 946 -2.25 -90.29 -43.62
CA THR A 946 -2.61 -91.57 -43.02
C THR A 946 -1.50 -92.61 -43.20
N GLY A 947 -0.83 -92.62 -44.37
CA GLY A 947 0.35 -93.48 -44.61
C GLY A 947 1.57 -93.15 -43.74
N LEU A 948 1.67 -91.91 -43.23
CA LEU A 948 2.74 -91.43 -42.37
C LEU A 948 2.38 -91.44 -40.87
N GLY A 949 1.21 -91.95 -40.48
CA GLY A 949 0.75 -92.02 -39.09
C GLY A 949 0.43 -90.66 -38.46
N GLN A 950 0.07 -89.65 -39.27
CA GLN A 950 -0.22 -88.29 -38.83
C GLN A 950 -1.73 -88.04 -38.69
N ASP A 951 -2.38 -88.79 -37.79
CA ASP A 951 -3.85 -88.87 -37.67
C ASP A 951 -4.53 -87.50 -37.44
N ALA A 952 -3.89 -86.60 -36.69
CA ALA A 952 -4.44 -85.27 -36.43
C ALA A 952 -4.50 -84.39 -37.70
N ARG A 953 -3.57 -84.60 -38.64
CA ARG A 953 -3.50 -83.87 -39.92
C ARG A 953 -4.48 -84.44 -40.93
N ALA A 954 -4.55 -85.77 -41.04
CA ALA A 954 -5.58 -86.44 -41.85
C ALA A 954 -6.98 -86.01 -41.43
N ALA A 955 -7.28 -86.00 -40.11
CA ALA A 955 -8.56 -85.54 -39.59
C ALA A 955 -8.85 -84.04 -39.85
N ALA A 956 -7.83 -83.21 -40.03
CA ALA A 956 -8.03 -81.80 -40.36
C ALA A 956 -8.41 -81.59 -41.83
N TRP A 957 -7.75 -82.31 -42.74
CA TRP A 957 -8.07 -82.28 -44.17
C TRP A 957 -9.40 -82.97 -44.49
N ASP A 958 -9.73 -84.03 -43.76
CA ASP A 958 -11.03 -84.72 -43.91
C ASP A 958 -12.20 -83.81 -43.52
N ARG A 959 -12.03 -82.97 -42.48
CA ARG A 959 -13.01 -81.92 -42.12
C ARG A 959 -13.16 -80.85 -43.21
N GLU A 960 -12.07 -80.46 -43.88
CA GLU A 960 -12.10 -79.50 -44.99
C GLU A 960 -12.82 -80.09 -46.20
N ARG A 961 -12.55 -81.36 -46.51
CA ARG A 961 -13.21 -82.10 -47.59
C ARG A 961 -14.71 -82.26 -47.36
N ASP A 962 -15.12 -82.63 -46.15
CA ASP A 962 -16.53 -82.76 -45.79
C ASP A 962 -17.28 -81.43 -45.87
N ALA A 963 -16.63 -80.32 -45.52
CA ALA A 963 -17.20 -78.99 -45.65
C ALA A 963 -17.46 -78.61 -47.12
N LEU A 964 -16.51 -78.89 -48.02
CA LEU A 964 -16.64 -78.62 -49.46
C LEU A 964 -17.71 -79.52 -50.14
N LEU A 965 -17.81 -80.79 -49.73
CA LEU A 965 -18.87 -81.68 -50.20
C LEU A 965 -20.26 -81.27 -49.71
N ALA A 966 -20.37 -80.76 -48.48
CA ALA A 966 -21.62 -80.22 -47.94
C ALA A 966 -22.07 -78.96 -48.70
N GLU A 967 -21.13 -78.10 -49.09
CA GLU A 967 -21.38 -76.89 -49.86
C GLU A 967 -21.86 -77.19 -51.30
N LEU A 968 -21.25 -78.17 -51.98
CA LEU A 968 -21.67 -78.63 -53.31
C LEU A 968 -23.07 -79.28 -53.30
N ARG A 969 -23.39 -80.04 -52.25
CA ARG A 969 -24.73 -80.65 -52.06
C ARG A 969 -25.79 -79.60 -51.72
N SER A 970 -25.41 -78.54 -51.02
CA SER A 970 -26.28 -77.40 -50.71
C SER A 970 -26.68 -76.64 -51.98
N ALA A 971 -25.77 -76.52 -52.95
CA ALA A 971 -25.99 -75.72 -54.15
C ALA A 971 -26.61 -76.46 -55.36
N ALA A 972 -26.63 -77.80 -55.39
CA ALA A 972 -27.22 -78.61 -56.47
C ALA A 972 -28.33 -79.53 -55.96
N GLY A 973 -29.58 -79.28 -56.37
CA GLY A 973 -30.71 -80.15 -56.05
C GLY A 973 -30.61 -81.55 -56.70
N LEU A 974 -31.21 -82.55 -56.04
CA LEU A 974 -31.37 -83.93 -56.53
C LEU A 974 -31.83 -83.96 -58.00
N GLY A 975 -30.95 -84.43 -58.89
CA GLY A 975 -31.24 -84.62 -60.32
C GLY A 975 -30.87 -83.47 -61.27
N GLY A 976 -30.09 -82.47 -60.84
CA GLY A 976 -29.45 -81.52 -61.76
C GLY A 976 -30.36 -80.48 -62.43
N ARG A 977 -31.47 -80.08 -61.78
CA ARG A 977 -32.33 -78.97 -62.23
C ARG A 977 -32.49 -77.88 -61.17
N THR A 978 -32.42 -76.62 -61.61
CA THR A 978 -32.49 -75.38 -60.80
C THR A 978 -33.93 -75.03 -60.38
N ARG A 979 -34.15 -74.57 -59.13
CA ARG A 979 -35.45 -74.08 -58.58
C ARG A 979 -35.53 -72.54 -58.63
N ARG A 980 -36.72 -71.94 -58.83
CA ARG A 980 -37.00 -70.48 -58.73
C ARG A 980 -37.79 -70.14 -57.45
N LEU A 981 -37.37 -69.09 -56.72
CA LEU A 981 -37.92 -68.56 -55.46
C LEU A 981 -38.69 -67.24 -55.69
N GLY A 982 -39.96 -67.30 -56.08
CA GLY A 982 -40.79 -66.10 -56.34
C GLY A 982 -41.94 -65.84 -55.36
N ASP A 983 -42.19 -66.73 -54.40
CA ASP A 983 -43.48 -66.77 -53.68
C ASP A 983 -43.44 -66.20 -52.24
N GLU A 984 -42.25 -66.07 -51.63
CA GLU A 984 -42.12 -65.64 -50.22
C GLU A 984 -42.13 -64.12 -50.02
N ALA A 985 -41.40 -63.36 -50.85
CA ALA A 985 -41.34 -61.90 -50.73
C ALA A 985 -42.70 -61.22 -50.95
N GLU A 986 -43.49 -61.74 -51.89
CA GLU A 986 -44.83 -61.23 -52.20
C GLU A 986 -45.85 -61.58 -51.09
N ARG A 987 -45.72 -62.76 -50.46
CA ARG A 987 -46.52 -63.15 -49.30
C ARG A 987 -46.21 -62.28 -48.07
N ALA A 988 -44.93 -61.97 -47.85
CA ALA A 988 -44.48 -61.09 -46.77
C ALA A 988 -45.03 -59.66 -46.92
N ARG A 989 -44.93 -59.08 -48.13
CA ARG A 989 -45.50 -57.77 -48.47
C ARG A 989 -46.98 -57.67 -48.10
N LYS A 990 -47.80 -58.63 -48.58
CA LYS A 990 -49.25 -58.63 -48.32
C LYS A 990 -49.57 -58.76 -46.83
N THR A 991 -48.87 -59.63 -46.13
CA THR A 991 -49.13 -59.92 -44.71
C THR A 991 -48.76 -58.75 -43.80
N VAL A 992 -47.58 -58.16 -43.98
CA VAL A 992 -47.11 -57.03 -43.16
C VAL A 992 -47.94 -55.78 -43.43
N THR A 993 -48.27 -55.50 -44.70
CA THR A 993 -49.16 -54.39 -45.07
C THR A 993 -50.53 -54.54 -44.41
N ALA A 994 -51.11 -55.74 -44.40
CA ALA A 994 -52.39 -55.99 -43.76
C ALA A 994 -52.33 -55.81 -42.23
N ARG A 995 -51.25 -56.27 -41.57
CA ARG A 995 -51.06 -56.13 -40.11
C ARG A 995 -50.95 -54.67 -39.69
N ILE A 996 -50.08 -53.91 -40.34
CA ILE A 996 -49.89 -52.48 -40.03
C ILE A 996 -51.21 -51.72 -40.24
N ARG A 997 -51.91 -51.98 -41.35
CA ARG A 997 -53.17 -51.30 -41.66
C ARG A 997 -54.29 -51.65 -40.67
N ASP A 998 -54.37 -52.91 -40.21
CA ASP A 998 -55.32 -53.32 -39.16
C ASP A 998 -55.00 -52.66 -37.80
N THR A 999 -53.72 -52.56 -37.43
CA THR A 999 -53.29 -51.86 -36.21
C THR A 999 -53.60 -50.37 -36.27
N LEU A 1000 -53.36 -49.69 -37.40
CA LEU A 1000 -53.71 -48.27 -37.55
C LEU A 1000 -55.22 -48.03 -37.44
N ARG A 1001 -56.05 -48.93 -37.98
CA ARG A 1001 -57.51 -48.87 -37.81
C ARG A 1001 -57.93 -49.00 -36.35
N LYS A 1002 -57.32 -49.92 -35.59
CA LYS A 1002 -57.60 -50.07 -34.15
C LYS A 1002 -57.15 -48.85 -33.35
N LEU A 1003 -56.07 -48.20 -33.77
CA LEU A 1003 -55.60 -46.96 -33.16
C LEU A 1003 -56.51 -45.76 -33.43
N ASP A 1004 -57.39 -45.76 -34.45
CA ASP A 1004 -58.32 -44.65 -34.67
C ASP A 1004 -59.29 -44.44 -33.50
N GLU A 1005 -59.73 -45.54 -32.89
CA GLU A 1005 -60.70 -45.49 -31.78
C GLU A 1005 -60.06 -45.09 -30.46
N GLN A 1006 -58.77 -45.41 -30.27
CA GLN A 1006 -58.09 -45.26 -28.97
C GLN A 1006 -57.03 -44.15 -28.94
N HIS A 1007 -56.44 -43.80 -30.09
CA HIS A 1007 -55.43 -42.76 -30.21
C HIS A 1007 -55.43 -42.14 -31.63
N PRO A 1008 -56.47 -41.35 -31.99
CA PRO A 1008 -56.67 -40.86 -33.36
C PRO A 1008 -55.53 -39.95 -33.87
N ALA A 1009 -54.92 -39.13 -33.00
CA ALA A 1009 -53.78 -38.29 -33.36
C ALA A 1009 -52.54 -39.10 -33.77
N LEU A 1010 -52.22 -40.16 -33.01
CA LEU A 1010 -51.12 -41.09 -33.33
C LEU A 1010 -51.41 -41.88 -34.61
N ALA A 1011 -52.66 -42.33 -34.79
CA ALA A 1011 -53.07 -43.04 -36.00
C ALA A 1011 -52.94 -42.17 -37.25
N ALA A 1012 -53.33 -40.89 -37.18
CA ALA A 1012 -53.19 -39.92 -38.26
C ALA A 1012 -51.72 -39.67 -38.61
N HIS A 1013 -50.87 -39.45 -37.59
CA HIS A 1013 -49.43 -39.30 -37.76
C HIS A 1013 -48.81 -40.51 -38.46
N LEU A 1014 -49.04 -41.72 -37.94
CA LEU A 1014 -48.46 -42.94 -38.50
C LEU A 1014 -48.98 -43.25 -39.92
N ARG A 1015 -50.20 -42.86 -40.29
CA ARG A 1015 -50.68 -42.98 -41.68
C ARG A 1015 -49.96 -42.04 -42.63
N ALA A 1016 -49.70 -40.81 -42.18
CA ALA A 1016 -48.99 -39.83 -42.98
C ALA A 1016 -47.51 -40.22 -43.16
N SER A 1017 -46.92 -40.88 -42.15
CA SER A 1017 -45.49 -41.13 -42.12
C SER A 1017 -45.06 -42.57 -42.43
N VAL A 1018 -45.93 -43.58 -42.37
CA VAL A 1018 -45.56 -44.98 -42.64
C VAL A 1018 -45.97 -45.39 -44.06
N THR A 1019 -44.99 -45.72 -44.89
CA THR A 1019 -45.20 -46.32 -46.22
C THR A 1019 -45.01 -47.83 -46.15
N THR A 1020 -45.93 -48.61 -46.72
CA THR A 1020 -45.87 -50.09 -46.76
C THR A 1020 -45.81 -50.63 -48.19
N GLY A 1021 -44.85 -51.49 -48.48
CA GLY A 1021 -44.61 -52.13 -49.79
C GLY A 1021 -43.75 -53.38 -49.65
N SER A 1022 -42.98 -53.74 -50.71
CA SER A 1022 -41.92 -54.75 -50.59
C SER A 1022 -40.87 -54.34 -49.55
N SER A 1023 -40.67 -53.03 -49.36
CA SER A 1023 -40.06 -52.39 -48.20
C SER A 1023 -41.08 -51.51 -47.47
N CYS A 1024 -40.93 -51.39 -46.15
CA CYS A 1024 -41.70 -50.52 -45.27
C CYS A 1024 -40.78 -49.45 -44.67
N ARG A 1025 -41.28 -48.23 -44.48
CA ARG A 1025 -40.49 -47.10 -43.99
C ARG A 1025 -41.35 -46.16 -43.15
N TYR A 1026 -40.81 -45.66 -42.04
CA TYR A 1026 -41.36 -44.54 -41.28
C TYR A 1026 -40.58 -43.26 -41.60
N ALA A 1027 -41.22 -42.26 -42.20
CA ALA A 1027 -40.66 -40.98 -42.63
C ALA A 1027 -41.67 -39.84 -42.35
N PRO A 1028 -41.62 -39.23 -41.15
CA PRO A 1028 -42.50 -38.11 -40.80
C PRO A 1028 -42.00 -36.78 -41.40
N ASP A 1029 -42.90 -35.80 -41.54
CA ASP A 1029 -42.59 -34.44 -42.05
C ASP A 1029 -41.66 -33.62 -41.11
N GLY A 1030 -41.53 -34.04 -39.84
CA GLY A 1030 -40.63 -33.45 -38.85
C GLY A 1030 -40.03 -34.49 -37.90
N LYS A 1031 -38.89 -34.18 -37.27
CA LYS A 1031 -38.21 -35.12 -36.36
C LYS A 1031 -39.01 -35.30 -35.06
N VAL A 1032 -39.68 -36.44 -34.91
CA VAL A 1032 -40.36 -36.84 -33.67
C VAL A 1032 -39.40 -37.69 -32.83
N PRO A 1033 -38.95 -37.23 -31.65
CA PRO A 1033 -38.12 -38.04 -30.76
C PRO A 1033 -38.98 -39.07 -30.03
N TRP A 1034 -38.88 -40.34 -30.42
CA TRP A 1034 -39.57 -41.45 -29.78
C TRP A 1034 -38.78 -42.03 -28.62
N ARG A 1035 -39.46 -42.27 -27.50
CA ARG A 1035 -39.01 -43.22 -26.47
C ARG A 1035 -39.63 -44.58 -26.78
N LEU A 1036 -38.82 -45.55 -27.20
CA LEU A 1036 -39.25 -46.89 -27.61
C LEU A 1036 -38.99 -47.90 -26.50
#